data_AF-A0A2A4QRN6-F1
#
_entry.id   AF-A0A2A4QRN6-F1
#
_cell.length_a   1.000
_cell.length_b   1.000
_cell.length_c   1.000
_cell.angle_alpha   90.00
_cell.angle_beta   90.00
_cell.angle_gamma   90.00
#
_symmetry.space_group_name_H-M   'P 1'
#
loop_
_entity.id
_entity.type
_entity.pdbx_description
1 polymer ?
#
loop_
_entity_poly.entity_id
_entity_poly.type
_entity_poly.pdbx_seq_one_letter_code
_entity_poly.pdbx_strand_id
1 'polypeptide(L)'
;IIANSSYTIKTANKYLISDDSITYWINVIPDMFPSIEVKEHRDSNSVKRVYFNGLLKDDYGLKKLTLNYQVMSAKDSRAGSEVSVSIPFTEEMTQSQFFHFWDLSKLNITSGDQIEYYFEVWDNDAINGSKSSRTDKKVFKAPSLLELELSTEQKNEKIRKDIENSMMLAKKVQRELKEIQKENIDKKSLSWEQKKKIEEVLDSQKELQKNIDQIKHEMTQNFSEQSEYKQVDERLLEKQRQLQDLFEKVMSDEMKELFKKMEELMNEADKSKLQEMLEKMNLSNKDIEKELDRSLEIFKQLELEQKLEDAINKLDELQQEQENLAEKSEDKGEKSEDLKDEQDDLNKKFEDLEKDLDELIKMNKELEFPNDLEDTKDDQKKISESMKESSDNLGKGKKSKASDSQESASDEMKKLSEKLQQMQSDMEQEGREEDLNALRELLENLIQLSFEQERVMDKYKKTNTKSPEYVKLTQDQKKIRDDAKMIEDSLFALSKRVVEIEPFVNREISAINDNMKKTIQLMADRKTPQAGAKQQYIMTAVNNLALLLSEIIEQMQEQMANQMKGDQECEKPGCKKSSCSKPGHGKPSASSMKSLQQQLNKRIKAMKDGKGKGGKNGGKGMSEELAKLAAEQEALRNELQKMNQQLNKAGEGSMGNLEKLAKMMEETETDLVNRRITRETLKRQEEILTRLLEAENAEREREMDKRRRATEAKNEDFGNPTEFLEYNMLKKREMELLKTMPASLKPFYKNKVNEYFNNFNK
;
A
#
# COMPACT_ATOMS: atom_id res chain seq x y z
N ILE A 1 -48.01 49.11 -1.22
CA ILE A 1 -46.97 49.96 -1.84
C ILE A 1 -46.86 51.24 -1.01
N ILE A 2 -45.83 51.36 -0.18
CA ILE A 2 -45.49 52.63 0.48
C ILE A 2 -44.42 53.28 -0.40
N ALA A 3 -44.60 54.54 -0.76
CA ALA A 3 -43.68 55.28 -1.61
C ALA A 3 -43.05 56.45 -0.84
N ASN A 4 -41.94 56.97 -1.36
CA ASN A 4 -41.33 58.21 -0.86
C ASN A 4 -42.40 59.31 -0.85
N SER A 5 -42.64 59.87 0.34
CA SER A 5 -43.76 60.79 0.57
C SER A 5 -43.36 61.81 1.63
N SER A 6 -43.93 63.00 1.58
CA SER A 6 -43.81 63.98 2.65
C SER A 6 -45.12 64.06 3.43
N TYR A 7 -45.02 64.30 4.73
CA TYR A 7 -46.17 64.67 5.56
C TYR A 7 -45.84 65.93 6.34
N THR A 8 -46.81 66.82 6.43
CA THR A 8 -46.63 68.13 7.06
C THR A 8 -47.49 68.20 8.31
N ILE A 9 -46.85 68.32 9.47
CA ILE A 9 -47.56 68.59 10.72
C ILE A 9 -47.83 70.10 10.80
N LYS A 10 -49.11 70.47 10.82
CA LYS A 10 -49.57 71.82 11.15
C LYS A 10 -50.15 71.85 12.55
N THR A 11 -49.82 72.88 13.33
CA THR A 11 -50.36 73.07 14.67
C THR A 11 -51.51 74.07 14.64
N ALA A 12 -52.64 73.72 15.25
CA ALA A 12 -53.81 74.57 15.33
C ALA A 12 -54.48 74.45 16.70
N ASN A 13 -55.00 75.56 17.22
CA ASN A 13 -55.86 75.59 18.39
C ASN A 13 -57.07 76.50 18.14
N LYS A 14 -57.99 76.61 19.12
CA LYS A 14 -59.23 77.41 18.98
C LYS A 14 -59.03 78.91 18.74
N TYR A 15 -57.84 79.45 18.98
CA TYR A 15 -57.53 80.88 18.92
C TYR A 15 -56.46 81.23 17.87
N LEU A 16 -55.74 80.24 17.36
CA LEU A 16 -54.70 80.43 16.34
C LEU A 16 -54.62 79.19 15.43
N ILE A 17 -54.86 79.40 14.15
CA ILE A 17 -54.48 78.46 13.09
C ILE A 17 -53.08 78.91 12.65
N SER A 18 -52.05 78.12 12.97
CA SER A 18 -50.69 78.46 12.56
C SER A 18 -50.46 78.02 11.11
N ASP A 19 -49.94 78.92 10.29
CA ASP A 19 -49.36 78.55 8.99
C ASP A 19 -47.97 77.93 9.13
N ASP A 20 -47.34 78.03 10.31
CA ASP A 20 -46.07 77.38 10.60
C ASP A 20 -46.24 75.85 10.60
N SER A 21 -45.41 75.18 9.81
CA SER A 21 -45.64 73.79 9.42
C SER A 21 -44.32 73.04 9.27
N ILE A 22 -44.18 71.95 10.01
CA ILE A 22 -42.98 71.12 9.95
C ILE A 22 -43.25 69.99 8.96
N THR A 23 -42.56 70.05 7.81
CA THR A 23 -42.62 69.01 6.78
C THR A 23 -41.55 67.96 7.03
N TYR A 24 -41.98 66.73 7.23
CA TYR A 24 -41.15 65.55 7.36
C TYR A 24 -41.14 64.75 6.07
N TRP A 25 -40.01 64.13 5.76
CA TRP A 25 -39.83 63.26 4.59
C TRP A 25 -39.79 61.80 5.04
N ILE A 26 -40.68 60.99 4.49
CA ILE A 26 -40.67 59.53 4.58
C ILE A 26 -39.89 59.02 3.38
N ASN A 27 -38.66 58.60 3.61
CA ASN A 27 -37.87 57.85 2.65
C ASN A 27 -38.11 56.35 2.89
N VAL A 28 -38.69 55.68 1.90
CA VAL A 28 -38.85 54.23 1.86
C VAL A 28 -37.61 53.65 1.19
N ILE A 29 -36.81 52.92 1.95
CA ILE A 29 -35.70 52.13 1.40
C ILE A 29 -36.30 50.76 1.05
N PRO A 30 -36.25 50.33 -0.23
CA PRO A 30 -36.68 49.00 -0.60
C PRO A 30 -35.71 47.98 0.01
N ASP A 31 -36.29 46.95 0.61
CA ASP A 31 -35.60 45.79 1.15
C ASP A 31 -34.88 45.02 0.03
N MET A 32 -33.60 44.71 0.23
CA MET A 32 -32.75 44.13 -0.82
C MET A 32 -32.92 42.61 -0.90
N PHE A 33 -32.21 41.98 -1.85
CA PHE A 33 -32.07 40.53 -1.88
C PHE A 33 -30.83 40.13 -1.08
N PRO A 34 -30.85 38.97 -0.38
CA PRO A 34 -29.67 38.46 0.29
C PRO A 34 -28.56 38.18 -0.74
N SER A 35 -27.32 38.15 -0.29
CA SER A 35 -26.14 37.89 -1.13
C SER A 35 -25.31 36.74 -0.57
N ILE A 36 -24.79 35.90 -1.47
CA ILE A 36 -24.06 34.68 -1.16
C ILE A 36 -22.83 34.55 -2.07
N GLU A 37 -21.66 34.34 -1.47
CA GLU A 37 -20.41 33.98 -2.16
C GLU A 37 -19.91 32.66 -1.55
N VAL A 38 -19.52 31.68 -2.38
CA VAL A 38 -19.07 30.35 -1.92
C VAL A 38 -17.79 29.93 -2.64
N LYS A 39 -16.78 29.53 -1.85
CA LYS A 39 -15.53 28.92 -2.30
C LYS A 39 -15.58 27.42 -2.06
N GLU A 40 -15.11 26.66 -3.05
CA GLU A 40 -15.06 25.20 -3.06
C GLU A 40 -13.61 24.76 -2.96
N HIS A 41 -13.33 23.81 -2.08
CA HIS A 41 -12.05 23.13 -1.95
C HIS A 41 -12.30 21.61 -1.98
N ARG A 42 -11.41 20.86 -2.62
CA ARG A 42 -11.50 19.39 -2.71
C ARG A 42 -10.36 18.76 -1.95
N ASP A 43 -10.61 17.62 -1.34
CA ASP A 43 -9.60 16.86 -0.61
C ASP A 43 -8.53 16.31 -1.58
N SER A 44 -7.25 16.36 -1.18
CA SER A 44 -6.15 15.83 -2.01
C SER A 44 -6.10 14.29 -2.03
N ASN A 45 -6.81 13.65 -1.11
CA ASN A 45 -6.79 12.20 -0.90
C ASN A 45 -8.10 11.52 -1.33
N SER A 46 -9.15 12.29 -1.67
CA SER A 46 -10.45 11.75 -2.10
C SER A 46 -11.23 12.77 -2.93
N VAL A 47 -11.51 12.44 -4.19
CA VAL A 47 -12.26 13.33 -5.10
C VAL A 47 -13.72 13.48 -4.65
N LYS A 48 -14.23 12.50 -3.89
CA LYS A 48 -15.58 12.48 -3.30
C LYS A 48 -15.73 13.32 -2.02
N ARG A 49 -14.69 14.01 -1.55
CA ARG A 49 -14.74 14.90 -0.37
C ARG A 49 -14.61 16.36 -0.79
N VAL A 50 -15.67 17.14 -0.55
CA VAL A 50 -15.74 18.55 -0.94
C VAL A 50 -16.06 19.42 0.27
N TYR A 51 -15.29 20.50 0.42
CA TYR A 51 -15.44 21.48 1.49
C TYR A 51 -15.88 22.83 0.89
N PHE A 52 -16.87 23.45 1.52
CA PHE A 52 -17.41 24.74 1.11
C PHE A 52 -17.26 25.77 2.21
N ASN A 53 -16.68 26.93 1.86
CA ASN A 53 -16.57 28.11 2.71
C ASN A 53 -17.35 29.24 2.06
N GLY A 54 -18.38 29.76 2.72
CA GLY A 54 -19.23 30.81 2.16
C GLY A 54 -19.46 32.01 3.07
N LEU A 55 -19.67 33.17 2.44
CA LEU A 55 -20.08 34.42 3.08
C LEU A 55 -21.51 34.75 2.64
N LEU A 56 -22.38 34.98 3.63
CA LEU A 56 -23.75 35.42 3.46
C LEU A 56 -23.89 36.87 3.96
N LYS A 57 -24.68 37.70 3.28
CA LYS A 57 -24.94 39.08 3.67
C LYS A 57 -26.34 39.54 3.28
N ASP A 58 -27.01 40.18 4.21
CA ASP A 58 -28.38 40.70 4.10
C ASP A 58 -28.54 41.98 4.95
N ASP A 59 -29.54 42.84 4.70
CA ASP A 59 -29.75 44.07 5.47
C ASP A 59 -30.69 43.93 6.68
N TYR A 60 -31.52 42.88 6.76
CA TYR A 60 -32.46 42.64 7.88
C TYR A 60 -32.26 41.30 8.60
N GLY A 61 -31.64 40.32 7.96
CA GLY A 61 -31.21 39.05 8.55
C GLY A 61 -31.61 37.84 7.70
N LEU A 62 -30.95 36.73 7.98
CA LEU A 62 -30.99 35.52 7.16
C LEU A 62 -31.76 34.41 7.87
N LYS A 63 -32.54 33.63 7.11
CA LYS A 63 -33.51 32.66 7.67
C LYS A 63 -33.23 31.21 7.30
N LYS A 64 -32.65 30.96 6.14
CA LYS A 64 -32.38 29.61 5.63
C LYS A 64 -31.23 29.63 4.64
N LEU A 65 -30.41 28.59 4.67
CA LEU A 65 -29.42 28.25 3.66
C LEU A 65 -29.61 26.77 3.29
N THR A 66 -29.66 26.45 2.00
CA THR A 66 -29.63 25.07 1.52
C THR A 66 -28.57 24.85 0.46
N LEU A 67 -27.95 23.69 0.48
CA LEU A 67 -27.33 23.08 -0.69
C LEU A 67 -28.42 22.29 -1.43
N ASN A 68 -28.73 22.70 -2.65
CA ASN A 68 -29.61 21.97 -3.56
C ASN A 68 -28.75 21.22 -4.56
N TYR A 69 -29.00 19.93 -4.76
CA TYR A 69 -28.28 19.12 -5.75
C TYR A 69 -29.19 18.14 -6.49
N GLN A 70 -28.79 17.80 -7.71
CA GLN A 70 -29.47 16.85 -8.58
C GLN A 70 -28.44 15.90 -9.18
N VAL A 71 -28.65 14.60 -9.00
CA VAL A 71 -27.82 13.55 -9.62
C VAL A 71 -28.42 13.20 -10.98
N MET A 72 -27.59 13.24 -12.02
CA MET A 72 -27.90 12.80 -13.38
C MET A 72 -27.02 11.59 -13.67
N SER A 73 -27.64 10.42 -13.85
CA SER A 73 -26.86 9.22 -14.14
C SER A 73 -26.44 9.17 -15.60
N ALA A 74 -25.26 8.61 -15.87
CA ALA A 74 -24.83 8.30 -17.23
C ALA A 74 -25.70 7.21 -17.90
N LYS A 75 -26.37 6.35 -17.12
CA LYS A 75 -27.14 5.20 -17.64
C LYS A 75 -28.66 5.43 -17.78
N ASP A 76 -29.24 6.47 -17.17
CA ASP A 76 -30.66 6.84 -17.36
C ASP A 76 -30.79 8.35 -17.61
N SER A 77 -31.33 8.71 -18.78
CA SER A 77 -31.55 10.10 -19.21
C SER A 77 -32.53 10.90 -18.34
N ARG A 78 -33.21 10.25 -17.37
CA ARG A 78 -34.05 10.92 -16.38
C ARG A 78 -33.19 11.45 -15.23
N ALA A 79 -32.98 12.76 -15.24
CA ALA A 79 -32.39 13.46 -14.10
C ALA A 79 -33.15 13.15 -12.80
N GLY A 80 -32.41 12.85 -11.72
CA GLY A 80 -32.98 12.49 -10.43
C GLY A 80 -33.82 13.60 -9.81
N SER A 81 -34.53 13.29 -8.71
CA SER A 81 -35.22 14.35 -7.97
C SER A 81 -34.22 15.30 -7.30
N GLU A 82 -34.48 16.61 -7.35
CA GLU A 82 -33.67 17.61 -6.67
C GLU A 82 -33.77 17.42 -5.14
N VAL A 83 -32.61 17.38 -4.46
CA VAL A 83 -32.51 17.19 -3.02
C VAL A 83 -31.97 18.46 -2.36
N SER A 84 -32.74 18.99 -1.41
CA SER A 84 -32.36 20.18 -0.62
C SER A 84 -31.85 19.78 0.77
N VAL A 85 -30.57 20.04 1.05
CA VAL A 85 -29.95 19.84 2.37
C VAL A 85 -29.85 21.19 3.08
N SER A 86 -30.43 21.30 4.28
CA SER A 86 -30.34 22.52 5.09
C SER A 86 -28.97 22.63 5.77
N ILE A 87 -28.34 23.79 5.67
CA ILE A 87 -27.02 24.05 6.26
C ILE A 87 -27.19 24.98 7.47
N PRO A 88 -26.64 24.64 8.65
CA PRO A 88 -26.69 25.51 9.82
C PRO A 88 -25.72 26.70 9.67
N PHE A 89 -26.19 27.89 10.04
CA PHE A 89 -25.41 29.14 10.08
C PHE A 89 -25.96 30.06 11.19
N THR A 90 -25.35 31.23 11.41
CA THR A 90 -25.77 32.17 12.46
C THR A 90 -26.90 33.09 11.96
N GLU A 91 -28.16 32.74 12.26
CA GLU A 91 -29.38 33.43 11.77
C GLU A 91 -29.49 34.92 12.18
N GLU A 92 -29.00 35.29 13.37
CA GLU A 92 -29.24 36.62 13.96
C GLU A 92 -28.39 37.78 13.38
N MET A 93 -27.57 37.53 12.35
CA MET A 93 -26.63 38.51 11.80
C MET A 93 -26.95 38.95 10.36
N THR A 94 -26.70 40.24 10.09
CA THR A 94 -26.71 40.82 8.73
C THR A 94 -25.53 40.35 7.87
N GLN A 95 -24.53 39.70 8.47
CA GLN A 95 -23.48 38.97 7.76
C GLN A 95 -23.14 37.71 8.55
N SER A 96 -23.15 36.55 7.91
CA SER A 96 -22.77 35.26 8.50
C SER A 96 -21.79 34.55 7.57
N GLN A 97 -20.89 33.75 8.13
CA GLN A 97 -20.11 32.78 7.36
C GLN A 97 -20.71 31.38 7.58
N PHE A 98 -20.44 30.46 6.65
CA PHE A 98 -20.76 29.05 6.83
C PHE A 98 -19.63 28.16 6.32
N PHE A 99 -19.49 26.99 6.94
CA PHE A 99 -18.66 25.89 6.49
C PHE A 99 -19.55 24.67 6.29
N HIS A 100 -19.39 23.98 5.15
CA HIS A 100 -20.10 22.74 4.88
C HIS A 100 -19.13 21.70 4.31
N PHE A 101 -19.02 20.54 4.96
CA PHE A 101 -18.39 19.35 4.42
C PHE A 101 -19.45 18.50 3.72
N TRP A 102 -19.21 18.20 2.45
CA TRP A 102 -20.04 17.31 1.64
C TRP A 102 -19.27 16.05 1.28
N ASP A 103 -19.80 14.93 1.75
CA ASP A 103 -19.30 13.59 1.47
C ASP A 103 -20.13 12.96 0.35
N LEU A 104 -19.58 12.99 -0.86
CA LEU A 104 -20.20 12.47 -2.07
C LEU A 104 -20.20 10.93 -2.11
N SER A 105 -19.42 10.24 -1.28
CA SER A 105 -19.41 8.77 -1.24
C SER A 105 -20.76 8.19 -0.86
N LYS A 106 -21.54 8.91 -0.04
CA LYS A 106 -22.90 8.57 0.38
C LYS A 106 -23.95 8.61 -0.73
N LEU A 107 -23.61 9.14 -1.90
CA LEU A 107 -24.52 9.29 -3.04
C LEU A 107 -24.41 8.14 -4.06
N ASN A 108 -23.58 7.11 -3.79
CA ASN A 108 -23.38 5.95 -4.66
C ASN A 108 -23.07 6.32 -6.13
N ILE A 109 -22.29 7.38 -6.32
CA ILE A 109 -21.92 7.92 -7.65
C ILE A 109 -21.04 6.91 -8.39
N THR A 110 -21.44 6.59 -9.61
CA THR A 110 -20.72 5.71 -10.55
C THR A 110 -19.99 6.52 -11.62
N SER A 111 -19.09 5.87 -12.36
CA SER A 111 -18.27 6.50 -13.40
C SER A 111 -19.14 7.17 -14.49
N GLY A 112 -18.81 8.41 -14.82
CA GLY A 112 -19.53 9.24 -15.80
C GLY A 112 -20.77 10.00 -15.27
N ASP A 113 -21.27 9.67 -14.08
CA ASP A 113 -22.41 10.39 -13.47
C ASP A 113 -22.08 11.88 -13.22
N GLN A 114 -23.11 12.73 -13.27
CA GLN A 114 -22.99 14.17 -13.03
C GLN A 114 -23.86 14.62 -11.85
N ILE A 115 -23.35 15.54 -11.05
CA ILE A 115 -24.08 16.21 -9.98
C ILE A 115 -24.08 17.70 -10.26
N GLU A 116 -25.24 18.23 -10.62
CA GLU A 116 -25.48 19.66 -10.66
C GLU A 116 -25.87 20.13 -9.25
N TYR A 117 -25.23 21.17 -8.74
CA TYR A 117 -25.51 21.69 -7.40
C TYR A 117 -25.34 23.22 -7.29
N TYR A 118 -26.08 23.82 -6.36
CA TYR A 118 -26.01 25.24 -6.04
C TYR A 118 -26.42 25.50 -4.58
N PHE A 119 -25.99 26.63 -4.04
CA PHE A 119 -26.44 27.09 -2.73
C PHE A 119 -27.53 28.13 -2.91
N GLU A 120 -28.58 28.06 -2.09
CA GLU A 120 -29.66 29.05 -2.05
C GLU A 120 -29.84 29.57 -0.62
N VAL A 121 -29.97 30.88 -0.48
CA VAL A 121 -30.14 31.59 0.80
C VAL A 121 -31.42 32.41 0.77
N TRP A 122 -32.16 32.43 1.89
CA TRP A 122 -33.40 33.19 2.07
C TRP A 122 -33.26 34.25 3.17
N ASP A 123 -33.84 35.43 2.93
CA ASP A 123 -33.99 36.50 3.92
C ASP A 123 -35.05 36.15 4.98
N ASN A 124 -35.15 37.01 6.00
CA ASN A 124 -36.13 36.87 7.08
C ASN A 124 -37.48 37.57 6.87
N ASP A 125 -37.81 38.03 5.64
CA ASP A 125 -39.07 38.74 5.38
C ASP A 125 -40.29 37.80 5.52
N ALA A 126 -40.94 37.87 6.67
CA ALA A 126 -42.16 37.14 6.98
C ALA A 126 -43.44 37.83 6.48
N ILE A 127 -43.36 39.08 6.00
CA ILE A 127 -44.52 39.93 5.66
C ILE A 127 -44.81 39.90 4.16
N ASN A 128 -43.79 40.06 3.30
CA ASN A 128 -43.96 40.00 1.84
C ASN A 128 -43.62 38.61 1.27
N GLY A 129 -43.02 37.73 2.08
CA GLY A 129 -42.54 36.41 1.71
C GLY A 129 -41.04 36.43 1.41
N SER A 130 -40.31 35.48 2.01
CA SER A 130 -38.85 35.53 2.03
C SER A 130 -38.25 35.49 0.63
N LYS A 131 -37.45 36.50 0.25
CA LYS A 131 -36.73 36.50 -1.03
C LYS A 131 -35.55 35.55 -0.96
N SER A 132 -35.15 34.99 -2.09
CA SER A 132 -33.98 34.14 -2.20
C SER A 132 -32.98 34.63 -3.23
N SER A 133 -31.73 34.27 -2.98
CA SER A 133 -30.61 34.38 -3.91
C SER A 133 -29.86 33.06 -3.96
N ARG A 134 -29.37 32.71 -5.15
CA ARG A 134 -28.64 31.47 -5.39
C ARG A 134 -27.27 31.75 -5.99
N THR A 135 -26.32 30.85 -5.75
CA THR A 135 -25.05 30.82 -6.48
C THR A 135 -25.28 30.40 -7.93
N ASP A 136 -24.25 30.61 -8.77
CA ASP A 136 -24.16 29.89 -10.04
C ASP A 136 -24.22 28.38 -9.79
N LYS A 137 -24.82 27.66 -10.74
CA LYS A 137 -24.86 26.21 -10.72
C LYS A 137 -23.48 25.65 -11.08
N LYS A 138 -22.99 24.70 -10.28
CA LYS A 138 -21.76 23.95 -10.51
C LYS A 138 -22.09 22.51 -10.90
N VAL A 139 -21.23 21.91 -11.71
CA VAL A 139 -21.33 20.50 -12.08
C VAL A 139 -20.09 19.77 -11.59
N PHE A 140 -20.28 18.76 -10.74
CA PHE A 140 -19.30 17.72 -10.50
C PHE A 140 -19.55 16.60 -11.52
N LYS A 141 -18.57 16.29 -12.36
CA LYS A 141 -18.61 15.14 -13.27
C LYS A 141 -17.67 14.07 -12.71
N ALA A 142 -18.18 12.88 -12.43
CA ALA A 142 -17.34 11.72 -12.18
C ALA A 142 -16.62 11.34 -13.49
N PRO A 143 -15.32 11.00 -13.46
CA PRO A 143 -14.63 10.53 -14.67
C PRO A 143 -15.39 9.38 -15.33
N SER A 144 -15.42 9.34 -16.67
CA SER A 144 -15.83 8.11 -17.35
C SER A 144 -14.80 7.00 -17.12
N LEU A 145 -15.17 5.73 -17.35
CA LEU A 145 -14.22 4.62 -17.24
C LEU A 145 -12.99 4.84 -18.14
N LEU A 146 -13.20 5.28 -19.39
CA LEU A 146 -12.14 5.62 -20.33
C LEU A 146 -11.28 6.82 -19.87
N GLU A 147 -11.87 7.87 -19.28
CA GLU A 147 -11.11 9.00 -18.71
C GLU A 147 -10.25 8.55 -17.51
N LEU A 148 -10.77 7.65 -16.68
CA LEU A 148 -10.07 7.08 -15.53
C LEU A 148 -8.93 6.13 -15.95
N GLU A 149 -9.13 5.34 -17.00
CA GLU A 149 -8.12 4.46 -17.59
C GLU A 149 -6.98 5.24 -18.24
N LEU A 150 -7.29 6.22 -19.11
CA LEU A 150 -6.26 7.08 -19.71
C LEU A 150 -5.49 7.87 -18.65
N SER A 151 -6.15 8.34 -17.58
CA SER A 151 -5.46 8.97 -16.45
C SER A 151 -4.63 7.98 -15.64
N THR A 152 -5.08 6.73 -15.50
CA THR A 152 -4.35 5.64 -14.83
C THR A 152 -3.07 5.32 -15.60
N GLU A 153 -3.18 5.11 -16.91
CA GLU A 153 -2.07 4.77 -17.80
C GLU A 153 -1.00 5.87 -17.81
N GLN A 154 -1.40 7.14 -17.89
CA GLN A 154 -0.47 8.29 -17.81
C GLN A 154 0.24 8.39 -16.45
N LYS A 155 -0.46 8.11 -15.35
CA LYS A 155 0.14 8.08 -14.00
C LYS A 155 1.08 6.89 -13.85
N ASN A 156 0.70 5.73 -14.36
CA ASN A 156 1.49 4.50 -14.40
C ASN A 156 2.80 4.70 -15.19
N GLU A 157 2.72 5.21 -16.41
CA GLU A 157 3.89 5.54 -17.24
C GLU A 157 4.83 6.54 -16.55
N LYS A 158 4.28 7.52 -15.82
CA LYS A 158 5.06 8.47 -15.04
C LYS A 158 5.73 7.82 -13.82
N ILE A 159 5.00 7.02 -13.03
CA ILE A 159 5.54 6.28 -11.88
C ILE A 159 6.69 5.38 -12.34
N ARG A 160 6.51 4.64 -13.45
CA ARG A 160 7.54 3.80 -14.08
C ARG A 160 8.81 4.61 -14.39
N LYS A 161 8.67 5.75 -15.07
CA LYS A 161 9.79 6.67 -15.37
C LYS A 161 10.46 7.24 -14.12
N ASP A 162 9.69 7.60 -13.09
CA ASP A 162 10.26 8.15 -11.85
C ASP A 162 11.02 7.09 -11.04
N ILE A 163 10.60 5.82 -11.08
CA ILE A 163 11.37 4.68 -10.55
C ILE A 163 12.66 4.48 -11.36
N GLU A 164 12.59 4.44 -12.69
CA GLU A 164 13.77 4.31 -13.56
C GLU A 164 14.79 5.45 -13.36
N ASN A 165 14.31 6.70 -13.23
CA ASN A 165 15.12 7.87 -12.91
C ASN A 165 15.79 7.72 -11.54
N SER A 166 15.06 7.22 -10.54
CA SER A 166 15.58 6.94 -9.20
C SER A 166 16.65 5.84 -9.22
N MET A 167 16.46 4.78 -10.03
CA MET A 167 17.49 3.75 -10.26
C MET A 167 18.74 4.31 -10.93
N MET A 168 18.60 5.19 -11.93
CA MET A 168 19.73 5.85 -12.57
C MET A 168 20.51 6.75 -11.60
N LEU A 169 19.80 7.46 -10.72
CA LEU A 169 20.38 8.30 -9.67
C LEU A 169 21.11 7.45 -8.61
N ALA A 170 20.52 6.35 -8.15
CA ALA A 170 21.20 5.37 -7.29
C ALA A 170 22.47 4.81 -7.96
N LYS A 171 22.40 4.43 -9.24
CA LYS A 171 23.57 3.99 -10.05
C LYS A 171 24.63 5.07 -10.21
N LYS A 172 24.27 6.36 -10.20
CA LYS A 172 25.21 7.51 -10.21
C LYS A 172 25.91 7.63 -8.85
N VAL A 173 25.15 7.70 -7.76
CA VAL A 173 25.69 7.78 -6.38
C VAL A 173 26.65 6.62 -6.09
N GLN A 174 26.31 5.39 -6.50
CA GLN A 174 27.17 4.23 -6.33
C GLN A 174 28.53 4.37 -7.06
N ARG A 175 28.55 4.99 -8.25
CA ARG A 175 29.78 5.24 -9.01
C ARG A 175 30.64 6.30 -8.33
N GLU A 176 30.03 7.42 -7.91
CA GLU A 176 30.71 8.51 -7.23
C GLU A 176 31.30 8.06 -5.88
N LEU A 177 30.57 7.28 -5.08
CA LEU A 177 31.08 6.66 -3.86
C LEU A 177 32.31 5.76 -4.12
N LYS A 178 32.29 4.95 -5.19
CA LYS A 178 33.43 4.10 -5.59
C LYS A 178 34.64 4.93 -6.07
N GLU A 179 34.43 6.08 -6.69
CA GLU A 179 35.51 6.99 -7.09
C GLU A 179 36.12 7.69 -5.88
N ILE A 180 35.29 8.23 -4.97
CA ILE A 180 35.70 8.83 -3.70
C ILE A 180 36.50 7.82 -2.86
N GLN A 181 36.09 6.55 -2.82
CA GLN A 181 36.85 5.48 -2.15
C GLN A 181 38.24 5.25 -2.77
N LYS A 182 38.36 5.25 -4.11
CA LYS A 182 39.64 5.08 -4.82
C LYS A 182 40.58 6.26 -4.60
N GLU A 183 40.07 7.49 -4.66
CA GLU A 183 40.87 8.71 -4.52
C GLU A 183 41.35 8.97 -3.09
N ASN A 184 40.63 8.46 -2.07
CA ASN A 184 40.97 8.69 -0.66
C ASN A 184 42.14 7.85 -0.12
N ILE A 185 42.74 6.96 -0.92
CA ILE A 185 43.76 6.02 -0.44
C ILE A 185 45.04 6.74 0.04
N ASP A 186 45.53 7.76 -0.70
CA ASP A 186 46.91 8.26 -0.53
C ASP A 186 47.11 9.56 0.27
N LYS A 187 46.08 10.39 0.53
CA LYS A 187 46.24 11.72 1.17
C LYS A 187 45.91 11.71 2.67
N LYS A 188 46.56 12.60 3.45
CA LYS A 188 46.42 12.72 4.92
C LYS A 188 45.22 13.54 5.39
N SER A 189 44.60 14.32 4.51
CA SER A 189 43.42 15.15 4.77
C SER A 189 42.57 15.23 3.51
N LEU A 190 41.26 15.47 3.63
CA LEU A 190 40.42 15.72 2.46
C LEU A 190 40.84 17.02 1.76
N SER A 191 40.91 16.98 0.42
CA SER A 191 40.94 18.20 -0.38
C SER A 191 39.56 18.87 -0.42
N TRP A 192 39.52 20.14 -0.80
CA TRP A 192 38.27 20.85 -1.05
C TRP A 192 37.43 20.16 -2.14
N GLU A 193 38.08 19.66 -3.19
CA GLU A 193 37.46 18.89 -4.27
C GLU A 193 36.78 17.61 -3.74
N GLN A 194 37.43 16.90 -2.80
CA GLN A 194 36.86 15.70 -2.19
C GLN A 194 35.68 16.00 -1.29
N LYS A 195 35.70 17.13 -0.55
CA LYS A 195 34.51 17.58 0.20
C LYS A 195 33.34 17.88 -0.75
N LYS A 196 33.60 18.59 -1.86
CA LYS A 196 32.58 18.89 -2.87
C LYS A 196 31.97 17.64 -3.51
N LYS A 197 32.77 16.62 -3.82
CA LYS A 197 32.25 15.32 -4.32
C LYS A 197 31.36 14.61 -3.28
N ILE A 198 31.67 14.69 -1.99
CA ILE A 198 30.84 14.13 -0.92
C ILE A 198 29.53 14.92 -0.79
N GLU A 199 29.58 16.24 -0.90
CA GLU A 199 28.41 17.14 -0.91
C GLU A 199 27.48 16.81 -2.11
N GLU A 200 28.03 16.65 -3.32
CA GLU A 200 27.29 16.25 -4.53
C GLU A 200 26.61 14.86 -4.39
N VAL A 201 27.25 13.92 -3.68
CA VAL A 201 26.66 12.62 -3.32
C VAL A 201 25.52 12.76 -2.31
N LEU A 202 25.70 13.58 -1.27
CA LEU A 202 24.67 13.82 -0.25
C LEU A 202 23.44 14.52 -0.84
N ASP A 203 23.63 15.45 -1.77
CA ASP A 203 22.52 16.13 -2.44
C ASP A 203 21.82 15.21 -3.46
N SER A 204 22.58 14.40 -4.21
CA SER A 204 21.99 13.35 -5.07
C SER A 204 21.18 12.33 -4.25
N GLN A 205 21.57 12.04 -3.01
CA GLN A 205 20.79 11.18 -2.10
C GLN A 205 19.51 11.87 -1.60
N LYS A 206 19.54 13.17 -1.29
CA LYS A 206 18.33 13.92 -0.89
C LYS A 206 17.32 13.98 -2.04
N GLU A 207 17.80 14.15 -3.27
CA GLU A 207 16.98 14.07 -4.48
C GLU A 207 16.37 12.67 -4.64
N LEU A 208 17.16 11.61 -4.49
CA LEU A 208 16.68 10.22 -4.51
C LEU A 208 15.59 9.96 -3.47
N GLN A 209 15.77 10.42 -2.23
CA GLN A 209 14.75 10.30 -1.19
C GLN A 209 13.46 11.01 -1.59
N LYS A 210 13.55 12.25 -2.08
CA LYS A 210 12.39 13.04 -2.49
C LYS A 210 11.62 12.35 -3.64
N ASN A 211 12.33 11.77 -4.60
CA ASN A 211 11.70 11.05 -5.71
C ASN A 211 10.98 9.79 -5.20
N ILE A 212 11.55 9.05 -4.25
CA ILE A 212 10.91 7.88 -3.62
C ILE A 212 9.65 8.28 -2.83
N ASP A 213 9.72 9.36 -2.05
CA ASP A 213 8.57 9.90 -1.32
C ASP A 213 7.45 10.35 -2.29
N GLN A 214 7.82 10.92 -3.45
CA GLN A 214 6.89 11.31 -4.52
C GLN A 214 6.26 10.08 -5.20
N ILE A 215 7.05 9.06 -5.57
CA ILE A 215 6.56 7.80 -6.15
C ILE A 215 5.53 7.16 -5.23
N LYS A 216 5.83 7.05 -3.92
CA LYS A 216 4.90 6.51 -2.92
C LYS A 216 3.59 7.30 -2.86
N HIS A 217 3.65 8.63 -2.93
CA HIS A 217 2.46 9.49 -2.93
C HIS A 217 1.61 9.29 -4.19
N GLU A 218 2.23 9.36 -5.37
CA GLU A 218 1.53 9.25 -6.66
C GLU A 218 0.91 7.86 -6.86
N MET A 219 1.62 6.80 -6.48
CA MET A 219 1.12 5.42 -6.47
C MET A 219 -0.07 5.25 -5.52
N THR A 220 -0.02 5.86 -4.34
CA THR A 220 -1.13 5.82 -3.36
C THR A 220 -2.34 6.59 -3.87
N GLN A 221 -2.14 7.76 -4.50
CA GLN A 221 -3.22 8.54 -5.10
C GLN A 221 -3.85 7.82 -6.29
N ASN A 222 -3.05 7.27 -7.22
CA ASN A 222 -3.54 6.54 -8.40
C ASN A 222 -4.45 5.36 -7.98
N PHE A 223 -3.97 4.53 -7.05
CA PHE A 223 -4.74 3.41 -6.53
C PHE A 223 -6.00 3.84 -5.75
N SER A 224 -5.93 4.93 -4.97
CA SER A 224 -7.09 5.45 -4.24
C SER A 224 -8.18 5.97 -5.18
N GLU A 225 -7.79 6.70 -6.23
CA GLU A 225 -8.72 7.15 -7.27
C GLU A 225 -9.37 5.96 -7.99
N GLN A 226 -8.60 4.95 -8.40
CA GLN A 226 -9.15 3.73 -9.02
C GLN A 226 -10.14 3.02 -8.08
N SER A 227 -9.75 2.82 -6.82
CA SER A 227 -10.58 2.17 -5.79
C SER A 227 -11.86 2.94 -5.45
N GLU A 228 -11.94 4.23 -5.76
CA GLU A 228 -13.16 5.02 -5.61
C GLU A 228 -14.20 4.73 -6.71
N TYR A 229 -13.81 4.22 -7.88
CA TYR A 229 -14.70 4.07 -9.04
C TYR A 229 -14.77 2.65 -9.64
N LYS A 230 -13.78 1.78 -9.39
CA LYS A 230 -13.74 0.36 -9.80
C LYS A 230 -13.90 -0.58 -8.60
N GLN A 231 -14.44 -1.77 -8.81
CA GLN A 231 -14.26 -2.86 -7.83
C GLN A 231 -12.81 -3.38 -7.98
N VAL A 232 -12.11 -3.48 -6.85
CA VAL A 232 -10.70 -3.92 -6.83
C VAL A 232 -10.63 -5.27 -6.15
N ASP A 233 -10.01 -6.24 -6.82
CA ASP A 233 -9.71 -7.56 -6.28
C ASP A 233 -8.83 -7.45 -5.01
N GLU A 234 -9.13 -8.27 -4.00
CA GLU A 234 -8.36 -8.38 -2.76
C GLU A 234 -6.89 -8.76 -3.05
N ARG A 235 -6.61 -9.51 -4.12
CA ARG A 235 -5.24 -9.84 -4.57
C ARG A 235 -4.45 -8.60 -5.01
N LEU A 236 -5.03 -7.76 -5.88
CA LEU A 236 -4.41 -6.52 -6.35
C LEU A 236 -4.16 -5.57 -5.17
N LEU A 237 -5.10 -5.52 -4.22
CA LEU A 237 -4.99 -4.69 -3.01
C LEU A 237 -3.87 -5.17 -2.06
N GLU A 238 -3.65 -6.48 -1.94
CA GLU A 238 -2.53 -7.00 -1.15
C GLU A 238 -1.17 -6.79 -1.85
N LYS A 239 -1.07 -7.00 -3.17
CA LYS A 239 0.16 -6.65 -3.94
C LYS A 239 0.50 -5.17 -3.83
N GLN A 240 -0.50 -4.29 -3.89
CA GLN A 240 -0.32 -2.85 -3.68
C GLN A 240 0.23 -2.51 -2.28
N ARG A 241 -0.27 -3.18 -1.22
CA ARG A 241 0.29 -3.02 0.14
C ARG A 241 1.74 -3.48 0.20
N GLN A 242 2.07 -4.63 -0.38
CA GLN A 242 3.44 -5.14 -0.43
C GLN A 242 4.38 -4.15 -1.14
N LEU A 243 3.92 -3.52 -2.23
CA LEU A 243 4.68 -2.52 -2.96
C LEU A 243 4.89 -1.22 -2.13
N GLN A 244 3.87 -0.77 -1.39
CA GLN A 244 4.02 0.35 -0.43
C GLN A 244 5.02 0.02 0.70
N ASP A 245 4.98 -1.22 1.21
CA ASP A 245 5.90 -1.74 2.22
C ASP A 245 7.35 -1.79 1.71
N LEU A 246 7.55 -2.20 0.45
CA LEU A 246 8.85 -2.16 -0.23
C LEU A 246 9.39 -0.73 -0.29
N PHE A 247 8.63 0.23 -0.82
CA PHE A 247 9.08 1.63 -0.92
C PHE A 247 9.38 2.26 0.45
N GLU A 248 8.67 1.87 1.52
CA GLU A 248 9.01 2.30 2.88
C GLU A 248 10.36 1.74 3.36
N LYS A 249 10.73 0.53 2.92
CA LYS A 249 11.99 -0.15 3.26
C LYS A 249 13.17 0.32 2.40
N VAL A 250 12.94 0.75 1.14
CA VAL A 250 13.97 1.35 0.26
C VAL A 250 14.71 2.49 0.97
N MET A 251 14.01 3.32 1.75
CA MET A 251 14.62 4.45 2.50
C MET A 251 14.50 4.25 4.03
N SER A 252 15.01 3.12 4.51
CA SER A 252 15.03 2.76 5.94
C SER A 252 15.72 3.81 6.84
N ASP A 253 15.30 3.86 8.11
CA ASP A 253 15.83 4.84 9.06
C ASP A 253 17.33 4.63 9.39
N GLU A 254 17.82 3.39 9.31
CA GLU A 254 19.25 3.11 9.42
C GLU A 254 20.06 3.83 8.32
N MET A 255 19.53 3.90 7.09
CA MET A 255 20.14 4.66 6.00
C MET A 255 20.09 6.17 6.27
N LYS A 256 18.94 6.70 6.70
CA LYS A 256 18.80 8.12 7.08
C LYS A 256 19.80 8.52 8.19
N GLU A 257 20.06 7.63 9.16
CA GLU A 257 21.10 7.83 10.17
C GLU A 257 22.53 7.79 9.59
N LEU A 258 22.84 6.88 8.67
CA LEU A 258 24.16 6.81 8.02
C LEU A 258 24.49 8.12 7.29
N PHE A 259 23.53 8.68 6.55
CA PHE A 259 23.72 9.96 5.85
C PHE A 259 23.91 11.15 6.80
N LYS A 260 23.12 11.25 7.88
CA LYS A 260 23.30 12.29 8.92
C LYS A 260 24.68 12.20 9.59
N LYS A 261 25.10 10.98 9.98
CA LYS A 261 26.42 10.74 10.57
C LYS A 261 27.56 11.04 9.58
N MET A 262 27.34 10.89 8.27
CA MET A 262 28.31 11.29 7.24
C MET A 262 28.46 12.82 7.17
N GLU A 263 27.37 13.57 7.25
CA GLU A 263 27.35 15.04 7.29
C GLU A 263 28.08 15.57 8.55
N GLU A 264 27.87 14.93 9.71
CA GLU A 264 28.62 15.19 10.95
C GLU A 264 30.12 14.89 10.79
N LEU A 265 30.48 13.69 10.32
CA LEU A 265 31.89 13.27 10.16
C LEU A 265 32.66 14.08 9.10
N MET A 266 31.98 14.64 8.10
CA MET A 266 32.59 15.56 7.12
C MET A 266 33.14 16.85 7.78
N ASN A 267 32.56 17.24 8.92
CA ASN A 267 33.01 18.37 9.74
C ASN A 267 34.13 17.97 10.71
N GLU A 268 34.08 16.76 11.27
CA GLU A 268 35.11 16.24 12.20
C GLU A 268 36.42 15.78 11.53
N ALA A 269 36.38 15.45 10.24
CA ALA A 269 37.53 15.05 9.41
C ALA A 269 38.31 13.78 9.85
N ASP A 270 37.68 12.87 10.60
CA ASP A 270 38.24 11.56 10.94
C ASP A 270 38.27 10.63 9.71
N LYS A 271 39.43 10.56 9.04
CA LYS A 271 39.64 9.72 7.84
C LYS A 271 39.23 8.26 8.05
N SER A 272 39.46 7.70 9.23
CA SER A 272 39.23 6.27 9.49
C SER A 272 37.74 5.94 9.52
N LYS A 273 36.96 6.74 10.27
CA LYS A 273 35.49 6.64 10.31
C LYS A 273 34.85 6.99 8.98
N LEU A 274 35.37 8.01 8.28
CA LEU A 274 34.85 8.42 6.97
C LEU A 274 35.00 7.30 5.93
N GLN A 275 36.13 6.59 5.92
CA GLN A 275 36.36 5.48 4.99
C GLN A 275 35.43 4.28 5.29
N GLU A 276 35.21 3.96 6.57
CA GLU A 276 34.22 2.94 6.97
C GLU A 276 32.79 3.36 6.59
N MET A 277 32.45 4.64 6.76
CA MET A 277 31.14 5.18 6.41
C MET A 277 30.88 5.13 4.89
N LEU A 278 31.87 5.53 4.07
CA LEU A 278 31.81 5.43 2.62
C LEU A 278 31.65 3.98 2.12
N GLU A 279 32.23 2.99 2.81
CA GLU A 279 32.01 1.57 2.48
C GLU A 279 30.58 1.14 2.82
N LYS A 280 30.05 1.53 4.00
CA LYS A 280 28.66 1.26 4.41
C LYS A 280 27.64 1.92 3.47
N MET A 281 27.82 3.20 3.14
CA MET A 281 26.95 3.92 2.19
C MET A 281 26.95 3.26 0.80
N ASN A 282 28.10 2.82 0.30
CA ASN A 282 28.17 2.15 -1.00
C ASN A 282 27.46 0.76 -1.00
N LEU A 283 27.46 0.05 0.13
CA LEU A 283 26.69 -1.18 0.29
C LEU A 283 25.18 -0.86 0.34
N SER A 284 24.77 0.04 1.24
CA SER A 284 23.37 0.47 1.37
C SER A 284 22.79 1.02 0.06
N ASN A 285 23.56 1.78 -0.72
CA ASN A 285 23.12 2.28 -2.02
C ASN A 285 23.06 1.17 -3.11
N LYS A 286 23.82 0.08 -3.00
CA LYS A 286 23.62 -1.11 -3.85
C LYS A 286 22.30 -1.79 -3.48
N ASP A 287 21.94 -1.81 -2.20
CA ASP A 287 20.67 -2.37 -1.74
C ASP A 287 19.48 -1.50 -2.20
N ILE A 288 19.58 -0.16 -2.14
CA ILE A 288 18.58 0.76 -2.76
C ILE A 288 18.39 0.48 -4.25
N GLU A 289 19.49 0.35 -5.01
CA GLU A 289 19.44 0.04 -6.44
C GLU A 289 18.68 -1.27 -6.72
N LYS A 290 18.91 -2.30 -5.90
CA LYS A 290 18.22 -3.60 -5.98
C LYS A 290 16.74 -3.52 -5.61
N GLU A 291 16.37 -2.85 -4.52
CA GLU A 291 14.98 -2.78 -4.10
C GLU A 291 14.14 -1.90 -5.06
N LEU A 292 14.73 -0.88 -5.70
CA LEU A 292 14.06 -0.13 -6.78
C LEU A 292 13.86 -0.97 -8.04
N ASP A 293 14.88 -1.73 -8.46
CA ASP A 293 14.82 -2.68 -9.60
C ASP A 293 13.72 -3.73 -9.37
N ARG A 294 13.64 -4.26 -8.15
CA ARG A 294 12.59 -5.17 -7.70
C ARG A 294 11.20 -4.52 -7.68
N SER A 295 11.09 -3.32 -7.13
CA SER A 295 9.83 -2.58 -7.05
C SER A 295 9.30 -2.22 -8.45
N LEU A 296 10.19 -1.97 -9.42
CA LEU A 296 9.82 -1.74 -10.81
C LEU A 296 9.18 -2.98 -11.46
N GLU A 297 9.78 -4.17 -11.32
CA GLU A 297 9.22 -5.39 -11.90
C GLU A 297 7.89 -5.78 -11.23
N ILE A 298 7.78 -5.67 -9.90
CA ILE A 298 6.51 -5.90 -9.19
C ILE A 298 5.44 -4.89 -9.63
N PHE A 299 5.81 -3.63 -9.86
CA PHE A 299 4.89 -2.61 -10.36
C PHE A 299 4.41 -2.92 -11.78
N LYS A 300 5.30 -3.30 -12.71
CA LYS A 300 4.91 -3.74 -14.07
C LYS A 300 3.99 -4.96 -14.04
N GLN A 301 4.25 -5.94 -13.16
CA GLN A 301 3.39 -7.12 -12.99
C GLN A 301 2.00 -6.72 -12.47
N LEU A 302 1.93 -5.78 -11.52
CA LEU A 302 0.67 -5.22 -11.03
C LEU A 302 -0.11 -4.48 -12.14
N GLU A 303 0.58 -3.68 -12.97
CA GLU A 303 -0.02 -3.02 -14.14
C GLU A 303 -0.56 -4.05 -15.16
N LEU A 304 0.17 -5.14 -15.40
CA LEU A 304 -0.26 -6.21 -16.30
C LEU A 304 -1.52 -6.92 -15.80
N GLU A 305 -1.52 -7.31 -14.52
CA GLU A 305 -2.67 -7.98 -13.88
C GLU A 305 -3.89 -7.05 -13.80
N GLN A 306 -3.69 -5.77 -13.52
CA GLN A 306 -4.75 -4.76 -13.57
C GLN A 306 -5.32 -4.61 -14.98
N LYS A 307 -4.48 -4.56 -16.02
CA LYS A 307 -4.96 -4.44 -17.42
C LYS A 307 -5.64 -5.72 -17.91
N LEU A 308 -5.24 -6.89 -17.41
CA LEU A 308 -5.92 -8.16 -17.64
C LEU A 308 -7.31 -8.19 -16.99
N GLU A 309 -7.41 -7.77 -15.72
CA GLU A 309 -8.68 -7.63 -15.00
C GLU A 309 -9.62 -6.63 -15.69
N ASP A 310 -9.10 -5.45 -16.08
CA ASP A 310 -9.86 -4.45 -16.83
C ASP A 310 -10.34 -4.99 -18.20
N ALA A 311 -9.51 -5.78 -18.90
CA ALA A 311 -9.89 -6.41 -20.16
C ALA A 311 -10.98 -7.48 -20.00
N ILE A 312 -10.92 -8.30 -18.94
CA ILE A 312 -11.97 -9.28 -18.59
C ILE A 312 -13.29 -8.56 -18.31
N ASN A 313 -13.27 -7.54 -17.44
CA ASN A 313 -14.48 -6.80 -17.09
C ASN A 313 -15.09 -6.07 -18.29
N LYS A 314 -14.27 -5.45 -19.17
CA LYS A 314 -14.75 -4.85 -20.44
C LYS A 314 -15.37 -5.88 -21.37
N LEU A 315 -14.78 -7.08 -21.45
CA LEU A 315 -15.27 -8.15 -22.31
C LEU A 315 -16.61 -8.70 -21.80
N ASP A 316 -16.77 -8.85 -20.49
CA ASP A 316 -18.04 -9.24 -19.86
C ASP A 316 -19.12 -8.15 -20.00
N GLU A 317 -18.77 -6.86 -19.90
CA GLU A 317 -19.71 -5.76 -20.20
C GLU A 317 -20.13 -5.77 -21.68
N LEU A 318 -19.19 -5.95 -22.61
CA LEU A 318 -19.49 -6.04 -24.05
C LEU A 318 -20.34 -7.26 -24.40
N GLN A 319 -20.05 -8.41 -23.76
CA GLN A 319 -20.81 -9.65 -23.91
C GLN A 319 -22.27 -9.43 -23.51
N GLN A 320 -22.51 -8.79 -22.36
CA GLN A 320 -23.87 -8.44 -21.91
C GLN A 320 -24.55 -7.40 -22.81
N GLU A 321 -23.85 -6.34 -23.22
CA GLU A 321 -24.41 -5.36 -24.17
C GLU A 321 -24.78 -6.02 -25.50
N GLN A 322 -23.99 -7.00 -25.95
CA GLN A 322 -24.21 -7.73 -27.20
C GLN A 322 -25.40 -8.72 -27.12
N GLU A 323 -25.64 -9.39 -25.98
CA GLU A 323 -26.86 -10.18 -25.71
C GLU A 323 -28.11 -9.29 -25.71
N ASN A 324 -28.08 -8.17 -24.96
CA ASN A 324 -29.20 -7.23 -24.90
C ASN A 324 -29.56 -6.68 -26.30
N LEU A 325 -28.57 -6.45 -27.16
CA LEU A 325 -28.79 -6.00 -28.53
C LEU A 325 -29.36 -7.11 -29.44
N ALA A 326 -29.06 -8.38 -29.16
CA ALA A 326 -29.69 -9.52 -29.83
C ALA A 326 -31.19 -9.59 -29.49
N GLU A 327 -31.55 -9.52 -28.20
CA GLU A 327 -32.96 -9.49 -27.76
C GLU A 327 -33.75 -8.32 -28.39
N LYS A 328 -33.18 -7.11 -28.40
CA LYS A 328 -33.77 -5.95 -29.11
C LYS A 328 -33.93 -6.18 -30.62
N SER A 329 -33.03 -6.95 -31.23
CA SER A 329 -33.06 -7.26 -32.66
C SER A 329 -34.12 -8.30 -33.00
N GLU A 330 -34.48 -9.21 -32.09
CA GLU A 330 -35.65 -10.07 -32.26
C GLU A 330 -36.97 -9.29 -32.18
N ASP A 331 -37.04 -8.23 -31.36
CA ASP A 331 -38.27 -7.46 -31.17
C ASP A 331 -38.64 -6.59 -32.40
N LYS A 332 -39.95 -6.51 -32.64
CA LYS A 332 -40.55 -5.87 -33.83
C LYS A 332 -40.75 -4.37 -33.68
N GLY A 333 -40.52 -3.80 -32.48
CA GLY A 333 -40.70 -2.38 -32.19
C GLY A 333 -39.57 -1.46 -32.66
N GLU A 334 -38.31 -1.91 -32.53
CA GLU A 334 -37.11 -1.10 -32.78
C GLU A 334 -36.84 -0.81 -34.27
N LYS A 335 -36.13 0.28 -34.61
CA LYS A 335 -35.70 0.54 -36.00
C LYS A 335 -34.37 -0.13 -36.31
N SER A 336 -34.22 -0.56 -37.57
CA SER A 336 -32.98 -1.21 -38.04
C SER A 336 -31.78 -0.26 -38.20
N GLU A 337 -32.02 1.06 -38.27
CA GLU A 337 -30.97 2.09 -38.25
C GLU A 337 -30.48 2.32 -36.81
N ASP A 338 -31.40 2.58 -35.87
CA ASP A 338 -31.08 2.79 -34.44
C ASP A 338 -30.28 1.60 -33.86
N LEU A 339 -30.69 0.35 -34.15
CA LEU A 339 -29.96 -0.86 -33.74
C LEU A 339 -28.56 -0.99 -34.38
N LYS A 340 -28.38 -0.47 -35.61
CA LYS A 340 -27.10 -0.49 -36.30
C LYS A 340 -26.12 0.50 -35.67
N ASP A 341 -26.61 1.68 -35.29
CA ASP A 341 -25.79 2.67 -34.59
C ASP A 341 -25.34 2.14 -33.21
N GLU A 342 -26.20 1.40 -32.48
CA GLU A 342 -25.78 0.66 -31.28
C GLU A 342 -24.71 -0.41 -31.60
N GLN A 343 -24.90 -1.25 -32.63
CA GLN A 343 -23.89 -2.24 -33.03
C GLN A 343 -22.55 -1.60 -33.45
N ASP A 344 -22.58 -0.51 -34.21
CA ASP A 344 -21.37 0.21 -34.65
C ASP A 344 -20.68 0.97 -33.51
N ASP A 345 -21.32 1.12 -32.33
CA ASP A 345 -20.66 1.56 -31.09
C ASP A 345 -19.97 0.38 -30.39
N LEU A 346 -20.65 -0.76 -30.23
CA LEU A 346 -20.06 -1.99 -29.71
C LEU A 346 -18.81 -2.41 -30.49
N ASN A 347 -18.88 -2.33 -31.83
CA ASN A 347 -17.76 -2.62 -32.72
C ASN A 347 -16.51 -1.77 -32.39
N LYS A 348 -16.69 -0.48 -32.06
CA LYS A 348 -15.58 0.41 -31.68
C LYS A 348 -15.03 0.10 -30.30
N LYS A 349 -15.90 -0.14 -29.32
CA LYS A 349 -15.48 -0.57 -27.97
C LYS A 349 -14.66 -1.87 -28.04
N PHE A 350 -15.05 -2.80 -28.90
CA PHE A 350 -14.29 -4.03 -29.14
C PHE A 350 -12.97 -3.77 -29.88
N GLU A 351 -12.92 -2.91 -30.90
CA GLU A 351 -11.66 -2.48 -31.54
C GLU A 351 -10.70 -1.76 -30.57
N ASP A 352 -11.20 -1.11 -29.52
CA ASP A 352 -10.38 -0.57 -28.42
C ASP A 352 -9.90 -1.67 -27.45
N LEU A 353 -10.75 -2.65 -27.13
CA LEU A 353 -10.35 -3.83 -26.35
C LEU A 353 -9.30 -4.69 -27.08
N GLU A 354 -9.38 -4.84 -28.40
CA GLU A 354 -8.33 -5.49 -29.22
C GLU A 354 -6.96 -4.81 -29.02
N LYS A 355 -6.93 -3.47 -28.91
CA LYS A 355 -5.69 -2.71 -28.65
C LYS A 355 -5.18 -2.91 -27.22
N ASP A 356 -6.08 -2.92 -26.23
CA ASP A 356 -5.72 -3.19 -24.83
C ASP A 356 -5.08 -4.58 -24.69
N LEU A 357 -5.64 -5.60 -25.34
CA LEU A 357 -5.07 -6.96 -25.37
C LEU A 357 -3.73 -7.01 -26.11
N ASP A 358 -3.59 -6.28 -27.23
CA ASP A 358 -2.31 -6.18 -27.97
C ASP A 358 -1.22 -5.44 -27.18
N GLU A 359 -1.60 -4.55 -26.27
CA GLU A 359 -0.69 -3.85 -25.36
C GLU A 359 -0.33 -4.68 -24.13
N LEU A 360 -1.29 -5.40 -23.55
CA LEU A 360 -1.07 -6.40 -22.50
C LEU A 360 0.01 -7.41 -22.93
N ILE A 361 -0.07 -7.91 -24.16
CA ILE A 361 0.96 -8.79 -24.76
C ILE A 361 2.33 -8.11 -24.91
N LYS A 362 2.39 -6.78 -25.08
CA LYS A 362 3.67 -6.02 -25.10
C LYS A 362 4.21 -5.82 -23.69
N MET A 363 3.38 -5.41 -22.74
CA MET A 363 3.74 -5.25 -21.33
C MET A 363 4.32 -6.54 -20.76
N ASN A 364 3.69 -7.69 -21.05
CA ASN A 364 4.19 -8.99 -20.63
C ASN A 364 5.59 -9.30 -21.21
N LYS A 365 5.91 -8.81 -22.42
CA LYS A 365 7.24 -8.95 -23.05
C LYS A 365 8.27 -7.92 -22.54
N GLU A 366 7.84 -6.90 -21.81
CA GLU A 366 8.70 -5.90 -21.14
C GLU A 366 9.07 -6.28 -19.70
N LEU A 367 8.45 -7.34 -19.16
CA LEU A 367 8.86 -7.98 -17.91
C LEU A 367 10.20 -8.71 -18.08
N GLU A 368 11.01 -8.72 -17.03
CA GLU A 368 12.22 -9.54 -16.96
C GLU A 368 11.91 -11.04 -16.96
N PHE A 369 10.73 -11.41 -16.45
CA PHE A 369 10.17 -12.76 -16.48
C PHE A 369 8.75 -12.70 -17.07
N PRO A 370 8.59 -12.78 -18.40
CA PRO A 370 7.29 -12.84 -19.05
C PRO A 370 6.47 -14.05 -18.57
N ASN A 371 5.19 -13.83 -18.28
CA ASN A 371 4.24 -14.89 -17.99
C ASN A 371 3.87 -15.65 -19.28
N ASP A 372 3.47 -16.92 -19.20
CA ASP A 372 2.96 -17.63 -20.38
C ASP A 372 1.52 -17.18 -20.66
N LEU A 373 1.35 -16.41 -21.75
CA LEU A 373 0.06 -15.90 -22.21
C LEU A 373 -0.18 -16.42 -23.62
N GLU A 374 -1.19 -17.27 -23.80
CA GLU A 374 -1.55 -17.74 -25.14
C GLU A 374 -2.00 -16.57 -26.03
N ASP A 375 -1.81 -16.73 -27.35
CA ASP A 375 -2.33 -15.76 -28.31
C ASP A 375 -3.88 -15.81 -28.35
N THR A 376 -4.51 -14.65 -28.18
CA THR A 376 -5.97 -14.46 -28.26
C THR A 376 -6.42 -13.88 -29.60
N LYS A 377 -5.51 -13.54 -30.52
CA LYS A 377 -5.83 -12.88 -31.80
C LYS A 377 -6.77 -13.67 -32.70
N ASP A 378 -6.73 -14.99 -32.66
CA ASP A 378 -7.65 -15.82 -33.45
C ASP A 378 -9.06 -15.88 -32.86
N ASP A 379 -9.22 -15.60 -31.57
CA ASP A 379 -10.53 -15.47 -30.92
C ASP A 379 -11.07 -14.03 -31.13
N GLN A 380 -10.22 -13.01 -30.98
CA GLN A 380 -10.53 -11.62 -31.33
C GLN A 380 -11.08 -11.46 -32.75
N LYS A 381 -10.41 -12.06 -33.76
CA LYS A 381 -10.85 -12.01 -35.17
C LYS A 381 -12.25 -12.56 -35.37
N LYS A 382 -12.62 -13.69 -34.75
CA LYS A 382 -13.95 -14.30 -34.93
C LYS A 382 -15.03 -13.38 -34.37
N ILE A 383 -14.82 -12.83 -33.18
CA ILE A 383 -15.71 -11.84 -32.58
C ILE A 383 -15.87 -10.64 -33.52
N SER A 384 -14.75 -10.09 -34.00
CA SER A 384 -14.70 -8.97 -34.96
C SER A 384 -15.45 -9.28 -36.27
N GLU A 385 -15.36 -10.50 -36.79
CA GLU A 385 -16.08 -10.98 -37.98
C GLU A 385 -17.59 -11.12 -37.72
N SER A 386 -17.98 -11.76 -36.60
CA SER A 386 -19.39 -11.92 -36.16
C SER A 386 -20.08 -10.56 -35.92
N MET A 387 -19.41 -9.65 -35.23
CA MET A 387 -19.87 -8.27 -34.98
C MET A 387 -20.02 -7.45 -36.28
N LYS A 388 -19.09 -7.63 -37.23
CA LYS A 388 -19.20 -7.00 -38.56
C LYS A 388 -20.35 -7.59 -39.36
N GLU A 389 -20.55 -8.92 -39.36
CA GLU A 389 -21.72 -9.53 -40.03
C GLU A 389 -23.04 -9.04 -39.43
N SER A 390 -23.13 -8.84 -38.11
CA SER A 390 -24.28 -8.22 -37.44
C SER A 390 -24.61 -6.84 -38.02
N SER A 391 -23.66 -5.88 -38.00
CA SER A 391 -23.87 -4.53 -38.54
C SER A 391 -24.25 -4.55 -40.03
N ASP A 392 -23.62 -5.46 -40.79
CA ASP A 392 -23.88 -5.64 -42.21
C ASP A 392 -25.27 -6.28 -42.49
N ASN A 393 -25.82 -7.07 -41.55
CA ASN A 393 -27.18 -7.61 -41.60
C ASN A 393 -28.23 -6.58 -41.14
N LEU A 394 -27.94 -5.76 -40.12
CA LEU A 394 -28.79 -4.64 -39.70
C LEU A 394 -28.92 -3.58 -40.80
N GLY A 395 -27.82 -3.22 -41.47
CA GLY A 395 -27.83 -2.33 -42.63
C GLY A 395 -28.61 -2.87 -43.85
N LYS A 396 -28.83 -4.19 -43.91
CA LYS A 396 -29.67 -4.86 -44.92
C LYS A 396 -31.11 -5.11 -44.43
N GLY A 397 -31.48 -4.63 -43.24
CA GLY A 397 -32.80 -4.83 -42.63
C GLY A 397 -33.09 -6.27 -42.15
N LYS A 398 -32.06 -7.13 -42.05
CA LYS A 398 -32.21 -8.56 -41.73
C LYS A 398 -32.07 -8.83 -40.23
N LYS A 399 -32.91 -8.19 -39.42
CA LYS A 399 -32.89 -8.24 -37.95
C LYS A 399 -32.59 -9.63 -37.34
N SER A 400 -33.35 -10.67 -37.70
CA SER A 400 -33.12 -12.00 -37.10
C SER A 400 -31.73 -12.58 -37.43
N LYS A 401 -31.17 -12.31 -38.61
CA LYS A 401 -29.79 -12.71 -38.95
C LYS A 401 -28.74 -11.86 -38.24
N ALA A 402 -29.06 -10.62 -37.89
CA ALA A 402 -28.21 -9.85 -37.01
C ALA A 402 -28.22 -10.48 -35.61
N SER A 403 -29.39 -10.80 -35.06
CA SER A 403 -29.54 -11.50 -33.77
C SER A 403 -28.70 -12.79 -33.73
N ASP A 404 -28.78 -13.65 -34.75
CA ASP A 404 -27.96 -14.87 -34.86
C ASP A 404 -26.44 -14.55 -34.75
N SER A 405 -25.96 -13.50 -35.43
CA SER A 405 -24.56 -13.05 -35.40
C SER A 405 -24.17 -12.37 -34.09
N GLN A 406 -25.11 -11.71 -33.41
CA GLN A 406 -24.92 -11.03 -32.12
C GLN A 406 -24.81 -12.04 -30.98
N GLU A 407 -25.71 -13.04 -30.96
CA GLU A 407 -25.61 -14.19 -30.06
C GLU A 407 -24.28 -14.92 -30.29
N SER A 408 -23.90 -15.18 -31.55
CA SER A 408 -22.60 -15.78 -31.88
C SER A 408 -21.41 -14.96 -31.37
N ALA A 409 -21.43 -13.63 -31.52
CA ALA A 409 -20.38 -12.75 -31.01
C ALA A 409 -20.31 -12.76 -29.47
N SER A 410 -21.46 -12.69 -28.77
CA SER A 410 -21.52 -12.83 -27.30
C SER A 410 -20.92 -14.16 -26.83
N ASP A 411 -21.29 -15.25 -27.51
CA ASP A 411 -20.87 -16.60 -27.19
C ASP A 411 -19.35 -16.79 -27.41
N GLU A 412 -18.74 -16.04 -28.33
CA GLU A 412 -17.28 -15.98 -28.54
C GLU A 412 -16.57 -15.05 -27.54
N MET A 413 -17.16 -13.88 -27.23
CA MET A 413 -16.68 -12.98 -26.16
C MET A 413 -16.59 -13.70 -24.82
N LYS A 414 -17.64 -14.46 -24.46
CA LYS A 414 -17.68 -15.26 -23.24
C LYS A 414 -16.56 -16.30 -23.18
N LYS A 415 -16.33 -17.04 -24.26
CA LYS A 415 -15.22 -18.02 -24.35
C LYS A 415 -13.85 -17.34 -24.20
N LEU A 416 -13.69 -16.13 -24.75
CA LEU A 416 -12.47 -15.35 -24.58
C LEU A 416 -12.33 -14.83 -23.13
N SER A 417 -13.41 -14.43 -22.47
CA SER A 417 -13.39 -14.04 -21.05
C SER A 417 -13.02 -15.21 -20.14
N GLU A 418 -13.67 -16.37 -20.31
CA GLU A 418 -13.32 -17.61 -19.61
C GLU A 418 -11.84 -17.99 -19.82
N LYS A 419 -11.31 -17.81 -21.05
CA LYS A 419 -9.89 -18.04 -21.38
C LYS A 419 -8.95 -17.02 -20.70
N LEU A 420 -9.32 -15.74 -20.63
CA LEU A 420 -8.52 -14.72 -19.93
C LEU A 420 -8.53 -14.91 -18.40
N GLN A 421 -9.67 -15.30 -17.82
CA GLN A 421 -9.78 -15.67 -16.40
C GLN A 421 -8.96 -16.93 -16.07
N GLN A 422 -8.93 -17.91 -16.99
CA GLN A 422 -8.07 -19.09 -16.88
C GLN A 422 -6.59 -18.70 -16.92
N MET A 423 -6.16 -17.85 -17.88
CA MET A 423 -4.79 -17.30 -17.92
C MET A 423 -4.42 -16.59 -16.63
N GLN A 424 -5.30 -15.73 -16.08
CA GLN A 424 -5.06 -15.03 -14.82
C GLN A 424 -4.89 -15.99 -13.63
N SER A 425 -5.57 -17.14 -13.66
CA SER A 425 -5.46 -18.19 -12.65
C SER A 425 -4.17 -19.01 -12.81
N ASP A 426 -3.81 -19.35 -14.04
CA ASP A 426 -2.60 -20.12 -14.37
C ASP A 426 -1.33 -19.30 -14.10
N MET A 427 -1.33 -18.00 -14.40
CA MET A 427 -0.27 -17.05 -14.00
C MET A 427 0.07 -17.15 -12.50
N GLU A 428 -0.94 -17.24 -11.64
CA GLU A 428 -0.71 -17.38 -10.19
C GLU A 428 -0.28 -18.79 -9.78
N GLN A 429 -0.76 -19.84 -10.48
CA GLN A 429 -0.46 -21.22 -10.11
C GLN A 429 0.91 -21.67 -10.63
N GLU A 430 1.19 -21.49 -11.92
CA GLU A 430 2.45 -21.84 -12.55
C GLU A 430 3.59 -20.97 -12.01
N GLY A 431 3.36 -19.66 -11.84
CA GLY A 431 4.31 -18.76 -11.21
C GLY A 431 4.78 -19.25 -9.84
N ARG A 432 3.84 -19.71 -9.00
CA ARG A 432 4.14 -20.29 -7.67
C ARG A 432 4.83 -21.64 -7.75
N GLU A 433 4.49 -22.52 -8.69
CA GLU A 433 5.17 -23.82 -8.83
C GLU A 433 6.61 -23.67 -9.33
N GLU A 434 6.84 -22.81 -10.32
CA GLU A 434 8.19 -22.43 -10.78
C GLU A 434 9.01 -21.81 -9.65
N ASP A 435 8.47 -20.80 -8.97
CA ASP A 435 9.15 -20.11 -7.87
C ASP A 435 9.52 -21.09 -6.75
N LEU A 436 8.63 -22.04 -6.44
CA LEU A 436 8.88 -23.07 -5.44
C LEU A 436 9.95 -24.08 -5.87
N ASN A 437 10.04 -24.41 -7.16
CA ASN A 437 11.12 -25.25 -7.67
C ASN A 437 12.46 -24.49 -7.67
N ALA A 438 12.47 -23.21 -8.04
CA ALA A 438 13.64 -22.34 -7.92
C ALA A 438 14.10 -22.19 -6.45
N LEU A 439 13.18 -22.03 -5.50
CA LEU A 439 13.49 -22.02 -4.06
C LEU A 439 14.15 -23.34 -3.60
N ARG A 440 13.67 -24.49 -4.07
CA ARG A 440 14.26 -25.81 -3.76
C ARG A 440 15.69 -25.93 -4.30
N GLU A 441 15.93 -25.53 -5.55
CA GLU A 441 17.27 -25.53 -6.15
C GLU A 441 18.21 -24.56 -5.43
N LEU A 442 17.74 -23.36 -5.07
CA LEU A 442 18.51 -22.40 -4.28
C LEU A 442 18.85 -22.93 -2.88
N LEU A 443 17.91 -23.62 -2.23
CA LEU A 443 18.14 -24.27 -0.94
C LEU A 443 19.19 -25.40 -1.05
N GLU A 444 19.13 -26.24 -2.09
CA GLU A 444 20.13 -27.28 -2.33
C GLU A 444 21.53 -26.69 -2.57
N ASN A 445 21.64 -25.68 -3.44
CA ASN A 445 22.89 -24.97 -3.72
C ASN A 445 23.46 -24.30 -2.45
N LEU A 446 22.60 -23.72 -1.61
CA LEU A 446 22.99 -23.09 -0.35
C LEU A 446 23.45 -24.12 0.71
N ILE A 447 22.81 -25.29 0.76
CA ILE A 447 23.24 -26.42 1.59
C ILE A 447 24.60 -26.95 1.12
N GLN A 448 24.83 -27.10 -0.19
CA GLN A 448 26.15 -27.48 -0.72
C GLN A 448 27.21 -26.46 -0.33
N LEU A 449 26.92 -25.16 -0.47
CA LEU A 449 27.81 -24.08 -0.07
C LEU A 449 28.16 -24.16 1.42
N SER A 450 27.18 -24.46 2.29
CA SER A 450 27.39 -24.68 3.72
C SER A 450 28.41 -25.80 3.99
N PHE A 451 28.26 -26.95 3.33
CA PHE A 451 29.20 -28.07 3.47
C PHE A 451 30.60 -27.78 2.89
N GLU A 452 30.70 -27.03 1.78
CA GLU A 452 32.00 -26.60 1.25
C GLU A 452 32.70 -25.61 2.21
N GLN A 453 31.94 -24.66 2.77
CA GLN A 453 32.43 -23.70 3.76
C GLN A 453 32.86 -24.37 5.06
N GLU A 454 32.11 -25.36 5.55
CA GLU A 454 32.49 -26.17 6.70
C GLU A 454 33.79 -26.93 6.41
N ARG A 455 33.88 -27.64 5.28
CA ARG A 455 35.07 -28.40 4.87
C ARG A 455 36.32 -27.51 4.78
N VAL A 456 36.22 -26.31 4.23
CA VAL A 456 37.34 -25.36 4.16
C VAL A 456 37.70 -24.86 5.56
N MET A 457 36.73 -24.45 6.36
CA MET A 457 36.95 -24.02 7.76
C MET A 457 37.66 -25.10 8.58
N ASP A 458 37.24 -26.36 8.45
CA ASP A 458 37.70 -27.45 9.30
C ASP A 458 39.08 -28.00 8.91
N LYS A 459 39.46 -27.88 7.63
CA LYS A 459 40.84 -28.09 7.17
C LYS A 459 41.73 -26.91 7.59
N TYR A 460 41.28 -25.68 7.34
CA TYR A 460 42.04 -24.46 7.60
C TYR A 460 42.44 -24.27 9.07
N LYS A 461 41.56 -24.66 10.02
CA LYS A 461 41.89 -24.73 11.45
C LYS A 461 43.05 -25.68 11.80
N LYS A 462 43.31 -26.69 10.96
CA LYS A 462 44.30 -27.77 11.19
C LYS A 462 45.57 -27.61 10.36
N THR A 463 45.52 -26.90 9.23
CA THR A 463 46.65 -26.67 8.33
C THR A 463 47.64 -25.66 8.90
N ASN A 464 48.92 -26.03 8.97
CA ASN A 464 50.00 -25.13 9.36
C ASN A 464 50.10 -23.94 8.38
N THR A 465 50.19 -22.70 8.90
CA THR A 465 50.27 -21.48 8.09
C THR A 465 51.37 -21.54 7.02
N LYS A 466 52.50 -22.19 7.28
CA LYS A 466 53.63 -22.29 6.34
C LYS A 466 53.43 -23.34 5.23
N SER A 467 52.37 -24.16 5.27
CA SER A 467 52.09 -25.19 4.27
C SER A 467 51.64 -24.58 2.93
N PRO A 468 52.07 -25.13 1.77
CA PRO A 468 51.48 -24.80 0.47
C PRO A 468 49.96 -25.07 0.40
N GLU A 469 49.45 -26.02 1.20
CA GLU A 469 48.02 -26.31 1.33
C GLU A 469 47.21 -25.12 1.87
N TYR A 470 47.84 -24.25 2.68
CA TYR A 470 47.19 -23.04 3.19
C TYR A 470 46.77 -22.07 2.08
N VAL A 471 47.58 -22.00 1.00
CA VAL A 471 47.27 -21.21 -0.20
C VAL A 471 46.12 -21.85 -0.98
N LYS A 472 46.10 -23.19 -1.08
CA LYS A 472 44.97 -23.91 -1.71
C LYS A 472 43.66 -23.67 -0.98
N LEU A 473 43.64 -23.74 0.34
CA LEU A 473 42.42 -23.44 1.12
C LEU A 473 41.94 -21.99 0.96
N THR A 474 42.86 -21.04 0.71
CA THR A 474 42.49 -19.65 0.37
C THR A 474 41.89 -19.55 -1.05
N GLN A 475 42.34 -20.38 -1.99
CA GLN A 475 41.75 -20.51 -3.32
C GLN A 475 40.38 -21.19 -3.25
N ASP A 476 40.22 -22.25 -2.47
CA ASP A 476 38.94 -22.93 -2.21
C ASP A 476 37.93 -21.95 -1.57
N GLN A 477 38.34 -21.17 -0.57
CA GLN A 477 37.49 -20.12 0.02
C GLN A 477 37.08 -19.03 -0.98
N LYS A 478 37.95 -18.71 -1.95
CA LYS A 478 37.62 -17.79 -3.03
C LYS A 478 36.60 -18.42 -3.99
N LYS A 479 36.75 -19.69 -4.35
CA LYS A 479 35.77 -20.43 -5.16
C LYS A 479 34.40 -20.40 -4.48
N ILE A 480 34.33 -20.75 -3.20
CA ILE A 480 33.07 -20.71 -2.41
C ILE A 480 32.41 -19.33 -2.44
N ARG A 481 33.18 -18.24 -2.42
CA ARG A 481 32.64 -16.88 -2.60
C ARG A 481 32.12 -16.62 -4.02
N ASP A 482 32.84 -17.10 -5.03
CA ASP A 482 32.45 -16.93 -6.43
C ASP A 482 31.16 -17.76 -6.73
N ASP A 483 31.01 -18.93 -6.09
CA ASP A 483 29.77 -19.73 -6.08
C ASP A 483 28.64 -19.06 -5.27
N ALA A 484 28.95 -18.46 -4.10
CA ALA A 484 27.99 -17.69 -3.30
C ALA A 484 27.35 -16.54 -4.09
N LYS A 485 28.12 -15.94 -5.00
CA LYS A 485 27.63 -14.85 -5.85
C LYS A 485 26.56 -15.34 -6.83
N MET A 486 26.69 -16.56 -7.38
CA MET A 486 25.65 -17.13 -8.23
C MET A 486 24.35 -17.34 -7.44
N ILE A 487 24.45 -17.78 -6.18
CA ILE A 487 23.29 -17.90 -5.28
C ILE A 487 22.70 -16.52 -4.94
N GLU A 488 23.52 -15.48 -4.71
CA GLU A 488 23.04 -14.09 -4.57
C GLU A 488 22.27 -13.63 -5.81
N ASP A 489 22.83 -13.82 -7.00
CA ASP A 489 22.27 -13.31 -8.25
C ASP A 489 20.95 -14.05 -8.57
N SER A 490 20.88 -15.37 -8.40
CA SER A 490 19.66 -16.17 -8.58
C SER A 490 18.57 -15.90 -7.51
N LEU A 491 18.95 -15.71 -6.25
CA LEU A 491 17.98 -15.39 -5.19
C LEU A 491 17.48 -13.94 -5.28
N PHE A 492 18.30 -13.02 -5.81
CA PHE A 492 17.84 -11.68 -6.16
C PHE A 492 16.85 -11.70 -7.33
N ALA A 493 17.15 -12.45 -8.40
CA ALA A 493 16.22 -12.65 -9.52
C ALA A 493 14.86 -13.19 -9.04
N LEU A 494 14.87 -14.21 -8.18
CA LEU A 494 13.64 -14.77 -7.60
C LEU A 494 12.89 -13.77 -6.71
N SER A 495 13.59 -12.89 -5.99
CA SER A 495 12.94 -11.86 -5.15
C SER A 495 12.10 -10.86 -5.95
N LYS A 496 12.35 -10.71 -7.27
CA LYS A 496 11.54 -9.89 -8.18
C LYS A 496 10.17 -10.51 -8.49
N ARG A 497 10.07 -11.84 -8.43
CA ARG A 497 8.82 -12.60 -8.59
C ARG A 497 8.10 -12.78 -7.25
N VAL A 498 8.80 -13.32 -6.25
CA VAL A 498 8.22 -13.59 -4.92
C VAL A 498 8.47 -12.41 -3.98
N VAL A 499 7.44 -11.61 -3.77
CA VAL A 499 7.52 -10.41 -2.91
C VAL A 499 7.83 -10.77 -1.44
N GLU A 500 7.38 -11.94 -0.99
CA GLU A 500 7.50 -12.42 0.40
C GLU A 500 8.94 -12.77 0.85
N ILE A 501 9.92 -12.81 -0.07
CA ILE A 501 11.36 -13.11 0.18
C ILE A 501 12.08 -12.00 1.01
N GLU A 502 11.34 -11.06 1.57
CA GLU A 502 11.64 -9.62 1.50
C GLU A 502 13.04 -9.13 1.98
N PRO A 503 13.35 -8.65 3.21
CA PRO A 503 14.63 -7.96 3.45
C PRO A 503 15.66 -8.82 4.21
N PHE A 504 15.22 -9.91 4.85
CA PHE A 504 16.09 -10.79 5.62
C PHE A 504 17.10 -11.48 4.70
N VAL A 505 16.65 -11.86 3.51
CA VAL A 505 17.51 -12.45 2.46
C VAL A 505 18.64 -11.53 2.06
N ASN A 506 18.35 -10.28 1.69
CA ASN A 506 19.38 -9.30 1.32
C ASN A 506 20.36 -9.04 2.47
N ARG A 507 19.87 -9.01 3.73
CA ARG A 507 20.73 -8.87 4.92
C ARG A 507 21.66 -10.07 5.13
N GLU A 508 21.16 -11.30 5.09
CA GLU A 508 22.00 -12.49 5.28
C GLU A 508 22.97 -12.69 4.10
N ILE A 509 22.56 -12.42 2.85
CA ILE A 509 23.47 -12.40 1.67
C ILE A 509 24.59 -11.36 1.86
N SER A 510 24.26 -10.14 2.27
CA SER A 510 25.28 -9.11 2.53
C SER A 510 26.21 -9.50 3.67
N ALA A 511 25.71 -10.18 4.71
CA ALA A 511 26.53 -10.75 5.78
C ALA A 511 27.44 -11.90 5.27
N ILE A 512 26.96 -12.78 4.40
CA ILE A 512 27.76 -13.83 3.74
C ILE A 512 28.90 -13.19 2.96
N ASN A 513 28.59 -12.26 2.05
CA ASN A 513 29.54 -11.57 1.19
C ASN A 513 30.62 -10.79 1.96
N ASP A 514 30.22 -10.00 2.96
CA ASP A 514 31.13 -9.21 3.78
C ASP A 514 32.10 -10.11 4.58
N ASN A 515 31.56 -11.16 5.23
CA ASN A 515 32.39 -12.09 5.99
C ASN A 515 33.26 -12.97 5.08
N MET A 516 32.84 -13.31 3.86
CA MET A 516 33.68 -13.98 2.86
C MET A 516 34.82 -13.09 2.37
N LYS A 517 34.56 -11.83 2.03
CA LYS A 517 35.57 -10.83 1.65
C LYS A 517 36.62 -10.67 2.76
N LYS A 518 36.16 -10.46 4.00
CA LYS A 518 37.01 -10.35 5.19
C LYS A 518 37.79 -11.65 5.48
N THR A 519 37.17 -12.82 5.30
CA THR A 519 37.84 -14.13 5.46
C THR A 519 39.00 -14.26 4.49
N ILE A 520 38.80 -14.02 3.19
CA ILE A 520 39.87 -14.15 2.17
C ILE A 520 41.04 -13.20 2.48
N GLN A 521 40.76 -11.96 2.91
CA GLN A 521 41.80 -11.02 3.32
C GLN A 521 42.58 -11.50 4.56
N LEU A 522 41.88 -11.99 5.59
CA LEU A 522 42.49 -12.53 6.80
C LEU A 522 43.27 -13.84 6.53
N MET A 523 42.84 -14.65 5.55
CA MET A 523 43.59 -15.81 5.06
C MET A 523 44.88 -15.38 4.35
N ALA A 524 44.83 -14.40 3.46
CA ALA A 524 46.02 -13.84 2.80
C ALA A 524 47.03 -13.28 3.83
N ASP A 525 46.52 -12.55 4.84
CA ASP A 525 47.29 -12.03 5.98
C ASP A 525 47.78 -13.12 6.96
N ARG A 526 47.39 -14.39 6.77
CA ARG A 526 47.72 -15.53 7.64
C ARG A 526 47.20 -15.39 9.09
N LYS A 527 46.13 -14.62 9.27
CA LYS A 527 45.42 -14.38 10.54
C LYS A 527 44.39 -15.50 10.78
N THR A 528 44.89 -16.72 11.01
CA THR A 528 44.07 -17.95 11.09
C THR A 528 42.91 -17.89 12.10
N PRO A 529 43.09 -17.41 13.35
CA PRO A 529 41.99 -17.32 14.32
C PRO A 529 40.88 -16.36 13.89
N GLN A 530 41.26 -15.18 13.38
CA GLN A 530 40.30 -14.16 12.93
C GLN A 530 39.53 -14.61 11.69
N ALA A 531 40.21 -15.25 10.73
CA ALA A 531 39.58 -15.87 9.58
C ALA A 531 38.61 -16.99 10.00
N GLY A 532 38.99 -17.85 10.95
CA GLY A 532 38.12 -18.90 11.48
C GLY A 532 36.84 -18.37 12.14
N ALA A 533 36.93 -17.26 12.89
CA ALA A 533 35.75 -16.58 13.44
C ALA A 533 34.86 -15.99 12.32
N LYS A 534 35.45 -15.46 11.24
CA LYS A 534 34.69 -14.96 10.09
C LYS A 534 34.03 -16.08 9.28
N GLN A 535 34.65 -17.26 9.18
CA GLN A 535 34.03 -18.46 8.64
C GLN A 535 32.81 -18.93 9.45
N GLN A 536 32.82 -18.79 10.77
CA GLN A 536 31.65 -19.09 11.59
C GLN A 536 30.47 -18.15 11.31
N TYR A 537 30.72 -16.84 11.16
CA TYR A 537 29.65 -15.89 10.77
C TYR A 537 29.06 -16.20 9.39
N ILE A 538 29.87 -16.69 8.43
CA ILE A 538 29.36 -17.18 7.13
C ILE A 538 28.42 -18.36 7.36
N MET A 539 28.84 -19.38 8.13
CA MET A 539 27.99 -20.55 8.42
C MET A 539 26.67 -20.15 9.09
N THR A 540 26.69 -19.19 10.03
CA THR A 540 25.46 -18.67 10.65
C THR A 540 24.52 -18.05 9.63
N ALA A 541 25.01 -17.15 8.77
CA ALA A 541 24.17 -16.47 7.78
C ALA A 541 23.65 -17.44 6.69
N VAL A 542 24.47 -18.41 6.26
CA VAL A 542 24.07 -19.48 5.33
C VAL A 542 22.96 -20.34 5.95
N ASN A 543 23.10 -20.74 7.22
CA ASN A 543 22.09 -21.55 7.89
C ASN A 543 20.79 -20.75 8.17
N ASN A 544 20.90 -19.46 8.54
CA ASN A 544 19.75 -18.56 8.67
C ASN A 544 18.96 -18.45 7.36
N LEU A 545 19.69 -18.28 6.24
CA LEU A 545 19.11 -18.17 4.91
C LEU A 545 18.47 -19.50 4.46
N ALA A 546 19.11 -20.64 4.73
CA ALA A 546 18.57 -21.95 4.43
C ALA A 546 17.29 -22.25 5.23
N LEU A 547 17.26 -21.86 6.51
CA LEU A 547 16.07 -21.95 7.35
C LEU A 547 14.92 -21.10 6.77
N LEU A 548 15.18 -19.83 6.44
CA LEU A 548 14.16 -18.96 5.85
C LEU A 548 13.63 -19.52 4.52
N LEU A 549 14.51 -19.97 3.62
CA LEU A 549 14.08 -20.59 2.36
C LEU A 549 13.21 -21.83 2.61
N SER A 550 13.54 -22.65 3.62
CA SER A 550 12.70 -23.79 3.99
C SER A 550 11.33 -23.39 4.58
N GLU A 551 11.27 -22.32 5.39
CA GLU A 551 10.01 -21.75 5.92
C GLU A 551 9.11 -21.22 4.78
N ILE A 552 9.69 -20.52 3.79
CA ILE A 552 8.96 -20.02 2.61
C ILE A 552 8.46 -21.19 1.75
N ILE A 553 9.30 -22.19 1.48
CA ILE A 553 8.91 -23.40 0.73
C ILE A 553 7.77 -24.14 1.45
N GLU A 554 7.80 -24.25 2.78
CA GLU A 554 6.74 -24.89 3.57
C GLU A 554 5.44 -24.06 3.52
N GLN A 555 5.52 -22.73 3.68
CA GLN A 555 4.36 -21.83 3.57
C GLN A 555 3.70 -21.91 2.18
N MET A 556 4.47 -21.87 1.09
CA MET A 556 3.95 -22.00 -0.28
C MET A 556 3.33 -23.39 -0.52
N GLN A 557 3.94 -24.47 0.00
CA GLN A 557 3.36 -25.81 -0.07
C GLN A 557 2.04 -25.90 0.71
N GLU A 558 1.94 -25.30 1.90
CA GLU A 558 0.69 -25.25 2.66
C GLU A 558 -0.40 -24.43 1.93
N GLN A 559 -0.05 -23.29 1.32
CA GLN A 559 -0.99 -22.47 0.54
C GLN A 559 -1.56 -23.27 -0.65
N MET A 560 -0.70 -23.88 -1.48
CA MET A 560 -1.16 -24.72 -2.60
C MET A 560 -1.99 -25.93 -2.13
N ALA A 561 -1.58 -26.60 -1.05
CA ALA A 561 -2.30 -27.76 -0.48
C ALA A 561 -3.65 -27.39 0.19
N ASN A 562 -3.89 -26.11 0.43
CA ASN A 562 -5.18 -25.57 0.88
C ASN A 562 -6.06 -25.12 -0.30
N GLN A 563 -5.49 -24.57 -1.38
CA GLN A 563 -6.22 -24.26 -2.62
C GLN A 563 -6.74 -25.54 -3.30
N MET A 564 -5.94 -26.61 -3.38
CA MET A 564 -6.33 -27.93 -3.94
C MET A 564 -7.42 -28.70 -3.15
N LYS A 565 -8.09 -28.08 -2.16
CA LYS A 565 -9.20 -28.69 -1.40
C LYS A 565 -10.58 -28.08 -1.69
N GLY A 566 -10.67 -27.11 -2.60
CA GLY A 566 -11.92 -26.69 -3.23
C GLY A 566 -12.09 -27.33 -4.62
N ASP A 567 -13.34 -27.59 -4.99
CA ASP A 567 -13.83 -27.75 -6.37
C ASP A 567 -13.19 -28.81 -7.29
N GLN A 568 -13.01 -30.03 -6.77
CA GLN A 568 -13.18 -31.22 -7.62
C GLN A 568 -14.06 -32.29 -6.95
N GLU A 569 -15.31 -32.42 -7.43
CA GLU A 569 -16.09 -33.67 -7.34
C GLU A 569 -15.43 -34.76 -8.19
N CYS A 570 -14.29 -35.28 -7.73
CA CYS A 570 -13.60 -36.35 -8.41
C CYS A 570 -14.24 -37.70 -8.02
N GLU A 571 -15.21 -38.17 -8.82
CA GLU A 571 -15.82 -39.50 -8.66
C GLU A 571 -14.81 -40.65 -8.86
N LYS A 572 -14.04 -40.98 -7.81
CA LYS A 572 -13.30 -42.25 -7.71
C LYS A 572 -13.48 -42.91 -6.35
N PRO A 573 -14.18 -44.06 -6.26
CA PRO A 573 -14.43 -44.74 -4.99
C PRO A 573 -13.17 -45.49 -4.53
N GLY A 574 -12.52 -45.02 -3.45
CA GLY A 574 -11.33 -45.71 -2.91
C GLY A 574 -10.79 -45.25 -1.55
N CYS A 575 -10.80 -43.96 -1.24
CA CYS A 575 -10.10 -43.44 -0.06
C CYS A 575 -10.98 -43.48 1.21
N LYS A 576 -10.67 -44.42 2.12
CA LYS A 576 -11.34 -44.51 3.44
C LYS A 576 -10.94 -43.36 4.36
N LYS A 577 -11.94 -42.75 5.00
CA LYS A 577 -11.82 -41.77 6.09
C LYS A 577 -11.03 -42.33 7.28
N SER A 578 -9.89 -41.72 7.62
CA SER A 578 -9.44 -41.51 9.01
C SER A 578 -8.21 -40.60 9.09
N SER A 579 -8.14 -39.77 10.15
CA SER A 579 -6.99 -38.96 10.61
C SER A 579 -6.45 -37.85 9.68
N CYS A 580 -7.23 -36.78 9.50
CA CYS A 580 -6.70 -35.42 9.31
C CYS A 580 -7.28 -34.49 10.38
N SER A 581 -6.57 -34.31 11.49
CA SER A 581 -6.79 -33.21 12.42
C SER A 581 -5.66 -32.19 12.23
N LYS A 582 -6.04 -30.91 12.12
CA LYS A 582 -5.16 -29.75 11.89
C LYS A 582 -4.02 -29.66 12.93
N PRO A 583 -2.91 -28.98 12.59
CA PRO A 583 -2.85 -27.53 12.76
C PRO A 583 -2.70 -26.80 11.41
N GLY A 584 -2.92 -25.49 11.42
CA GLY A 584 -2.52 -24.60 10.33
C GLY A 584 -1.72 -23.45 10.92
N HIS A 585 -0.71 -22.95 10.20
CA HIS A 585 0.24 -21.98 10.72
C HIS A 585 0.42 -20.78 9.79
N GLY A 586 -0.38 -19.74 10.04
CA GLY A 586 -0.06 -18.38 9.59
C GLY A 586 0.65 -17.63 10.72
N LYS A 587 1.91 -17.24 10.50
CA LYS A 587 2.82 -16.56 11.46
C LYS A 587 3.19 -17.41 12.70
N PRO A 588 4.38 -17.19 13.32
CA PRO A 588 4.83 -17.98 14.47
C PRO A 588 4.03 -17.62 15.73
N SER A 589 2.93 -18.33 15.93
CA SER A 589 2.06 -18.18 17.10
C SER A 589 2.67 -18.83 18.36
N ALA A 590 2.30 -18.32 19.54
CA ALA A 590 2.61 -18.97 20.81
C ALA A 590 1.97 -20.37 20.93
N SER A 591 0.92 -20.67 20.15
CA SER A 591 0.34 -22.02 20.04
C SER A 591 1.29 -23.03 19.37
N SER A 592 2.02 -22.58 18.34
CA SER A 592 3.03 -23.37 17.62
C SER A 592 4.21 -23.68 18.53
N MET A 593 4.81 -22.65 19.15
CA MET A 593 5.93 -22.80 20.10
C MET A 593 5.56 -23.70 21.30
N LYS A 594 4.34 -23.57 21.84
CA LYS A 594 3.81 -24.44 22.90
C LYS A 594 3.79 -25.92 22.47
N SER A 595 3.32 -26.22 21.25
CA SER A 595 3.23 -27.61 20.76
C SER A 595 4.63 -28.25 20.65
N LEU A 596 5.61 -27.51 20.14
CA LEU A 596 7.00 -27.93 20.01
C LEU A 596 7.65 -28.11 21.39
N GLN A 597 7.40 -27.18 22.33
CA GLN A 597 7.84 -27.31 23.72
C GLN A 597 7.23 -28.53 24.43
N GLN A 598 5.96 -28.87 24.17
CA GLN A 598 5.37 -30.11 24.69
C GLN A 598 6.05 -31.37 24.14
N GLN A 599 6.49 -31.36 22.88
CA GLN A 599 7.22 -32.46 22.27
C GLN A 599 8.62 -32.61 22.86
N LEU A 600 9.36 -31.50 23.00
CA LEU A 600 10.64 -31.42 23.74
C LEU A 600 10.51 -31.96 25.16
N ASN A 601 9.50 -31.51 25.91
CA ASN A 601 9.27 -31.96 27.29
C ASN A 601 9.03 -33.47 27.39
N LYS A 602 8.33 -34.06 26.41
CA LYS A 602 8.15 -35.52 26.31
C LYS A 602 9.46 -36.24 26.01
N ARG A 603 10.27 -35.75 25.07
CA ARG A 603 11.59 -36.32 24.71
C ARG A 603 12.58 -36.26 25.89
N ILE A 604 12.68 -35.11 26.57
CA ILE A 604 13.54 -34.92 27.75
C ILE A 604 13.12 -35.83 28.91
N LYS A 605 11.82 -36.02 29.13
CA LYS A 605 11.28 -36.91 30.18
C LYS A 605 11.55 -38.39 29.84
N ALA A 606 11.34 -38.81 28.59
CA ALA A 606 11.68 -40.14 28.12
C ALA A 606 13.18 -40.46 28.29
N MET A 607 14.07 -39.50 28.00
CA MET A 607 15.53 -39.66 28.23
C MET A 607 15.92 -39.76 29.72
N LYS A 608 15.11 -39.22 30.62
CA LYS A 608 15.32 -39.38 32.08
C LYS A 608 14.88 -40.77 32.55
N ASP A 609 13.70 -41.22 32.13
CA ASP A 609 13.13 -42.50 32.55
C ASP A 609 13.85 -43.69 31.88
N GLY A 610 14.40 -43.48 30.68
CA GLY A 610 15.27 -44.44 29.97
C GLY A 610 16.58 -44.77 30.68
N LYS A 611 17.03 -43.96 31.66
CA LYS A 611 18.21 -44.30 32.50
C LYS A 611 17.96 -45.46 33.49
N GLY A 612 16.72 -45.97 33.59
CA GLY A 612 16.33 -46.97 34.58
C GLY A 612 16.61 -48.45 34.24
N LYS A 613 16.88 -48.82 32.97
CA LYS A 613 17.05 -50.24 32.57
C LYS A 613 18.16 -50.48 31.54
N GLY A 614 19.34 -50.85 32.05
CA GLY A 614 20.26 -51.77 31.39
C GLY A 614 21.40 -51.19 30.55
N GLY A 615 22.60 -51.77 30.74
CA GLY A 615 23.59 -51.91 29.66
C GLY A 615 24.73 -50.88 29.59
N LYS A 616 25.96 -51.32 29.91
CA LYS A 616 27.19 -50.58 29.61
C LYS A 616 27.52 -50.63 28.10
N ASN A 617 26.95 -49.73 27.29
CA ASN A 617 27.58 -49.14 26.09
C ASN A 617 26.61 -48.13 25.43
N GLY A 618 26.84 -46.83 25.60
CA GLY A 618 25.90 -45.81 25.09
C GLY A 618 26.37 -44.36 25.17
N GLY A 619 27.68 -44.09 25.05
CA GLY A 619 28.23 -42.74 25.24
C GLY A 619 28.03 -41.77 24.05
N LYS A 620 27.93 -42.27 22.81
CA LYS A 620 27.87 -41.44 21.59
C LYS A 620 26.45 -40.98 21.23
N GLY A 621 25.51 -41.89 21.00
CA GLY A 621 24.15 -41.54 20.53
C GLY A 621 23.41 -40.56 21.46
N MET A 622 23.45 -40.79 22.77
CA MET A 622 22.78 -39.93 23.75
C MET A 622 23.38 -38.50 23.81
N SER A 623 24.64 -38.32 23.41
CA SER A 623 25.27 -36.99 23.33
C SER A 623 24.79 -36.21 22.10
N GLU A 624 24.58 -36.92 20.98
CA GLU A 624 24.06 -36.34 19.74
C GLU A 624 22.57 -35.98 19.88
N GLU A 625 21.80 -36.83 20.54
CA GLU A 625 20.38 -36.60 20.84
C GLU A 625 20.19 -35.42 21.82
N LEU A 626 21.05 -35.30 22.84
CA LEU A 626 21.08 -34.11 23.71
C LEU A 626 21.47 -32.82 22.97
N ALA A 627 22.41 -32.89 22.02
CA ALA A 627 22.79 -31.73 21.21
C ALA A 627 21.64 -31.30 20.28
N LYS A 628 20.91 -32.25 19.69
CA LYS A 628 19.69 -31.98 18.92
C LYS A 628 18.60 -31.33 19.76
N LEU A 629 18.32 -31.86 20.97
CA LEU A 629 17.35 -31.22 21.88
C LEU A 629 17.79 -29.84 22.38
N ALA A 630 19.09 -29.60 22.55
CA ALA A 630 19.60 -28.27 22.89
C ALA A 630 19.41 -27.28 21.73
N ALA A 631 19.70 -27.67 20.49
CA ALA A 631 19.45 -26.86 19.30
C ALA A 631 17.95 -26.59 19.05
N GLU A 632 17.08 -27.59 19.24
CA GLU A 632 15.61 -27.41 19.20
C GLU A 632 15.14 -26.41 20.27
N GLN A 633 15.74 -26.44 21.46
CA GLN A 633 15.42 -25.50 22.56
C GLN A 633 15.98 -24.09 22.32
N GLU A 634 17.15 -23.97 21.67
CA GLU A 634 17.77 -22.71 21.27
C GLU A 634 16.97 -22.03 20.15
N ALA A 635 16.50 -22.78 19.15
CA ALA A 635 15.62 -22.28 18.09
C ALA A 635 14.35 -21.64 18.67
N LEU A 636 13.66 -22.36 19.57
CA LEU A 636 12.51 -21.82 20.33
C LEU A 636 12.85 -20.57 21.14
N ARG A 637 14.02 -20.52 21.78
CA ARG A 637 14.49 -19.34 22.53
C ARG A 637 14.66 -18.14 21.60
N ASN A 638 15.22 -18.36 20.41
CA ASN A 638 15.47 -17.32 19.42
C ASN A 638 14.17 -16.81 18.78
N GLU A 639 13.22 -17.68 18.45
CA GLU A 639 11.85 -17.29 18.04
C GLU A 639 11.15 -16.45 19.09
N LEU A 640 11.22 -16.88 20.36
CA LEU A 640 10.60 -16.18 21.47
C LEU A 640 11.23 -14.80 21.73
N GLN A 641 12.53 -14.67 21.47
CA GLN A 641 13.23 -13.38 21.48
C GLN A 641 12.84 -12.49 20.27
N LYS A 642 12.70 -13.06 19.06
CA LYS A 642 12.17 -12.33 17.88
C LYS A 642 10.75 -11.81 18.16
N MET A 643 9.87 -12.63 18.70
CA MET A 643 8.51 -12.24 19.10
C MET A 643 8.54 -11.12 20.15
N ASN A 644 9.38 -11.23 21.19
CA ASN A 644 9.54 -10.18 22.18
C ASN A 644 10.03 -8.86 21.55
N GLN A 645 10.95 -8.90 20.59
CA GLN A 645 11.42 -7.70 19.88
C GLN A 645 10.34 -7.06 19.00
N GLN A 646 9.57 -7.87 18.26
CA GLN A 646 8.43 -7.38 17.46
C GLN A 646 7.38 -6.70 18.35
N LEU A 647 7.07 -7.29 19.50
CA LEU A 647 6.10 -6.74 20.46
C LEU A 647 6.60 -5.45 21.12
N ASN A 648 7.89 -5.34 21.46
CA ASN A 648 8.46 -4.12 22.04
C ASN A 648 8.61 -2.97 21.01
N LYS A 649 8.81 -3.27 19.72
CA LYS A 649 8.82 -2.25 18.65
C LYS A 649 7.46 -1.58 18.44
N ALA A 650 6.36 -2.24 18.80
CA ALA A 650 5.00 -1.71 18.66
C ALA A 650 4.56 -0.73 19.78
N GLY A 651 5.44 -0.39 20.73
CA GLY A 651 5.18 0.60 21.79
C GLY A 651 4.26 0.13 22.94
N GLU A 652 3.49 -0.94 22.77
CA GLU A 652 2.58 -1.48 23.79
C GLU A 652 3.28 -2.49 24.73
N GLY A 653 3.99 -1.96 25.71
CA GLY A 653 4.67 -2.75 26.73
C GLY A 653 3.72 -3.48 27.69
N SER A 654 3.37 -4.74 27.39
CA SER A 654 3.10 -5.77 28.42
C SER A 654 3.13 -7.19 27.87
N MET A 655 4.34 -7.75 27.78
CA MET A 655 4.61 -9.19 27.79
C MET A 655 5.76 -9.45 28.78
N GLY A 656 5.63 -8.89 29.99
CA GLY A 656 6.67 -8.76 31.04
C GLY A 656 7.24 -10.06 31.64
N ASN A 657 7.02 -11.19 30.97
CA ASN A 657 7.54 -12.51 31.31
C ASN A 657 8.26 -13.21 30.14
N LEU A 658 8.25 -12.71 28.89
CA LEU A 658 8.96 -13.34 27.77
C LEU A 658 10.48 -13.37 27.96
N GLU A 659 11.08 -12.31 28.50
CA GLU A 659 12.52 -12.26 28.75
C GLU A 659 12.95 -13.25 29.86
N LYS A 660 12.11 -13.41 30.91
CA LYS A 660 12.30 -14.46 31.93
C LYS A 660 12.13 -15.86 31.33
N LEU A 661 11.22 -16.02 30.37
CA LEU A 661 10.96 -17.28 29.67
C LEU A 661 12.15 -17.68 28.79
N ALA A 662 12.70 -16.75 28.00
CA ALA A 662 13.92 -16.95 27.23
C ALA A 662 15.11 -17.34 28.13
N LYS A 663 15.27 -16.70 29.29
CA LYS A 663 16.30 -17.07 30.28
C LYS A 663 16.12 -18.48 30.85
N MET A 664 14.88 -18.91 31.11
CA MET A 664 14.61 -20.29 31.54
C MET A 664 14.91 -21.32 30.44
N MET A 665 14.71 -20.97 29.18
CA MET A 665 15.11 -21.81 28.04
C MET A 665 16.64 -21.93 27.97
N GLU A 666 17.38 -20.82 28.12
CA GLU A 666 18.86 -20.77 28.15
C GLU A 666 19.47 -21.59 29.30
N GLU A 667 18.89 -21.52 30.50
CA GLU A 667 19.29 -22.38 31.63
C GLU A 667 19.04 -23.87 31.33
N THR A 668 18.00 -24.19 30.56
CA THR A 668 17.68 -25.57 30.17
C THR A 668 18.59 -26.08 29.06
N GLU A 669 18.90 -25.25 28.07
CA GLU A 669 19.91 -25.48 27.04
C GLU A 669 21.27 -25.80 27.70
N THR A 670 21.67 -24.98 28.69
CA THR A 670 22.88 -25.19 29.50
C THR A 670 22.85 -26.53 30.24
N ASP A 671 21.72 -26.90 30.86
CA ASP A 671 21.55 -28.21 31.52
C ASP A 671 21.65 -29.38 30.52
N LEU A 672 21.07 -29.26 29.32
CA LEU A 672 21.08 -30.28 28.27
C LEU A 672 22.49 -30.50 27.70
N VAL A 673 23.20 -29.42 27.33
CA VAL A 673 24.58 -29.45 26.83
C VAL A 673 25.53 -30.07 27.86
N ASN A 674 25.35 -29.74 29.15
CA ASN A 674 26.13 -30.31 30.25
C ASN A 674 25.66 -31.73 30.68
N ARG A 675 24.68 -32.33 29.98
CA ARG A 675 24.11 -33.68 30.22
C ARG A 675 23.40 -33.85 31.58
N ARG A 676 22.94 -32.74 32.17
CA ARG A 676 22.33 -32.64 33.51
C ARG A 676 20.80 -32.54 33.45
N ILE A 677 20.11 -33.62 33.06
CA ILE A 677 18.64 -33.69 33.20
C ILE A 677 18.28 -33.93 34.69
N THR A 678 18.16 -32.85 35.47
CA THR A 678 17.85 -32.94 36.91
C THR A 678 16.34 -33.00 37.19
N ARG A 679 15.91 -32.90 38.46
CA ARG A 679 14.50 -32.66 38.80
C ARG A 679 14.12 -31.18 38.62
N GLU A 680 15.08 -30.28 38.72
CA GLU A 680 14.89 -28.83 38.53
C GLU A 680 14.74 -28.51 37.05
N THR A 681 15.57 -29.10 36.18
CA THR A 681 15.47 -28.99 34.72
C THR A 681 14.08 -29.39 34.20
N LEU A 682 13.50 -30.48 34.72
CA LEU A 682 12.13 -30.88 34.37
C LEU A 682 11.06 -29.92 34.91
N LYS A 683 11.21 -29.39 36.13
CA LYS A 683 10.29 -28.38 36.68
C LYS A 683 10.35 -27.09 35.87
N ARG A 684 11.55 -26.65 35.49
CA ARG A 684 11.76 -25.47 34.63
C ARG A 684 11.08 -25.67 33.28
N GLN A 685 11.16 -26.87 32.70
CA GLN A 685 10.43 -27.21 31.47
C GLN A 685 8.90 -27.23 31.62
N GLU A 686 8.38 -27.70 32.75
CA GLU A 686 6.95 -27.63 33.06
C GLU A 686 6.50 -26.15 33.25
N GLU A 687 7.33 -25.29 33.85
CA GLU A 687 7.07 -23.84 34.00
C GLU A 687 7.16 -23.06 32.68
N ILE A 688 8.15 -23.36 31.83
CA ILE A 688 8.25 -22.81 30.46
C ILE A 688 6.95 -23.08 29.69
N LEU A 689 6.44 -24.31 29.77
CA LEU A 689 5.19 -24.70 29.13
C LEU A 689 3.96 -23.96 29.71
N THR A 690 3.90 -23.75 31.03
CA THR A 690 2.82 -22.96 31.65
C THR A 690 2.82 -21.51 31.17
N ARG A 691 4.00 -20.88 31.03
CA ARG A 691 4.08 -19.49 30.54
C ARG A 691 3.82 -19.36 29.04
N LEU A 692 4.16 -20.38 28.23
CA LEU A 692 3.73 -20.44 26.83
C LEU A 692 2.20 -20.60 26.69
N LEU A 693 1.56 -21.34 27.59
CA LEU A 693 0.09 -21.42 27.69
C LEU A 693 -0.54 -20.07 28.04
N GLU A 694 0.06 -19.29 28.95
CA GLU A 694 -0.37 -17.93 29.27
C GLU A 694 -0.20 -16.97 28.08
N ALA A 695 0.94 -17.05 27.38
CA ALA A 695 1.21 -16.26 26.17
C ALA A 695 0.24 -16.59 25.02
N GLU A 696 -0.07 -17.87 24.80
CA GLU A 696 -1.06 -18.35 23.82
C GLU A 696 -2.48 -17.85 24.14
N ASN A 697 -2.85 -17.76 25.41
CA ASN A 697 -4.14 -17.16 25.80
C ASN A 697 -4.17 -15.66 25.54
N ALA A 698 -3.11 -14.93 25.90
CA ALA A 698 -3.00 -13.49 25.63
C ALA A 698 -2.94 -13.17 24.12
N GLU A 699 -2.32 -14.03 23.31
CA GLU A 699 -2.33 -13.93 21.85
C GLU A 699 -3.74 -14.18 21.30
N ARG A 700 -4.45 -15.22 21.77
CA ARG A 700 -5.85 -15.46 21.38
C ARG A 700 -6.78 -14.32 21.75
N GLU A 701 -6.62 -13.73 22.93
CA GLU A 701 -7.39 -12.54 23.33
C GLU A 701 -7.11 -11.35 22.38
N ARG A 702 -5.85 -11.11 22.02
CA ARG A 702 -5.46 -10.08 21.03
C ARG A 702 -5.93 -10.38 19.61
N GLU A 703 -5.95 -11.65 19.18
CA GLU A 703 -6.54 -12.04 17.89
C GLU A 703 -8.05 -11.84 17.89
N MET A 704 -8.73 -12.15 19.00
CA MET A 704 -10.15 -11.87 19.13
C MET A 704 -10.44 -10.37 19.17
N ASP A 705 -9.59 -9.54 19.78
CA ASP A 705 -9.69 -8.07 19.68
C ASP A 705 -9.43 -7.57 18.25
N LYS A 706 -8.42 -8.09 17.54
CA LYS A 706 -8.17 -7.76 16.13
C LYS A 706 -9.31 -8.20 15.20
N ARG A 707 -9.97 -9.32 15.47
CA ARG A 707 -11.16 -9.78 14.74
C ARG A 707 -12.45 -9.10 15.22
N ARG A 708 -12.47 -8.51 16.42
CA ARG A 708 -13.53 -7.60 16.90
C ARG A 708 -13.36 -6.17 16.41
N ARG A 709 -12.21 -5.79 15.84
CA ARG A 709 -12.11 -4.68 14.87
C ARG A 709 -12.78 -5.05 13.54
N ALA A 710 -14.01 -5.58 13.61
CA ALA A 710 -14.97 -5.46 12.53
C ALA A 710 -15.34 -3.98 12.47
N THR A 711 -14.75 -3.24 11.54
CA THR A 711 -15.09 -1.84 11.21
C THR A 711 -15.53 -1.00 12.41
N GLU A 712 -14.70 -0.97 13.46
CA GLU A 712 -14.52 0.32 14.12
C GLU A 712 -14.02 1.24 13.02
N ALA A 713 -14.90 2.14 12.58
CA ALA A 713 -14.49 3.27 11.80
C ALA A 713 -13.39 3.95 12.64
N LYS A 714 -12.15 3.72 12.24
CA LYS A 714 -11.15 4.75 12.40
C LYS A 714 -11.77 5.97 11.74
N ASN A 715 -12.30 6.87 12.57
CA ASN A 715 -12.23 8.28 12.30
C ASN A 715 -10.73 8.65 12.35
N GLU A 716 -9.96 8.07 11.42
CA GLU A 716 -8.85 8.74 10.77
C GLU A 716 -9.51 9.88 10.00
N ASP A 717 -9.85 10.89 10.78
CA ASP A 717 -10.26 12.21 10.33
C ASP A 717 -9.00 12.87 9.76
N PHE A 718 -8.56 12.32 8.62
CA PHE A 718 -7.63 12.96 7.69
C PHE A 718 -8.34 14.09 6.93
N GLY A 719 -9.32 14.75 7.55
CA GLY A 719 -9.68 16.10 7.15
C GLY A 719 -8.44 16.98 7.31
N ASN A 720 -8.15 17.79 6.30
CA ASN A 720 -7.00 18.68 6.26
C ASN A 720 -6.93 19.51 7.57
N PRO A 721 -5.95 19.26 8.47
CA PRO A 721 -5.93 19.93 9.78
C PRO A 721 -5.83 21.44 9.63
N THR A 722 -5.24 21.91 8.52
CA THR A 722 -5.09 23.31 8.16
C THR A 722 -6.44 24.01 8.00
N GLU A 723 -7.42 23.38 7.33
CA GLU A 723 -8.75 23.95 7.12
C GLU A 723 -9.64 23.83 8.37
N PHE A 724 -9.51 22.76 9.14
CA PHE A 724 -10.14 22.68 10.47
C PHE A 724 -9.57 23.72 11.44
N LEU A 725 -8.27 24.04 11.33
CA LEU A 725 -7.65 25.13 12.08
C LEU A 725 -8.13 26.51 11.59
N GLU A 726 -8.27 26.73 10.28
CA GLU A 726 -8.89 27.97 9.74
C GLU A 726 -10.33 28.14 10.22
N TYR A 727 -11.17 27.10 10.16
CA TYR A 727 -12.53 27.11 10.72
C TYR A 727 -12.54 27.51 12.20
N ASN A 728 -11.66 26.91 13.01
CA ASN A 728 -11.55 27.26 14.43
C ASN A 728 -10.99 28.68 14.68
N MET A 729 -10.15 29.21 13.79
CA MET A 729 -9.72 30.62 13.85
C MET A 729 -10.86 31.58 13.46
N LEU A 730 -11.63 31.27 12.42
CA LEU A 730 -12.78 32.07 11.97
C LEU A 730 -13.87 32.11 13.05
N LYS A 731 -14.23 30.95 13.62
CA LYS A 731 -15.23 30.85 14.71
C LYS A 731 -14.79 31.58 15.99
N LYS A 732 -13.49 31.63 16.28
CA LYS A 732 -12.94 32.49 17.36
C LYS A 732 -13.10 33.98 17.07
N ARG A 733 -12.89 34.43 15.83
CA ARG A 733 -13.11 35.83 15.41
C ARG A 733 -14.59 36.21 15.45
N GLU A 734 -15.49 35.30 15.09
CA GLU A 734 -16.95 35.48 15.20
C GLU A 734 -17.36 35.71 16.68
N MET A 735 -16.78 34.95 17.63
CA MET A 735 -16.96 35.21 19.06
C MET A 735 -16.35 36.55 19.54
N GLU A 736 -15.29 37.05 18.91
CA GLU A 736 -14.75 38.40 19.22
C GLU A 736 -15.64 39.51 18.68
N LEU A 737 -16.25 39.34 17.51
CA LEU A 737 -17.27 40.24 16.97
C LEU A 737 -18.47 40.34 17.93
N LEU A 738 -18.99 39.19 18.38
CA LEU A 738 -20.07 39.10 19.37
C LEU A 738 -19.75 39.81 20.70
N LYS A 739 -18.49 39.79 21.14
CA LYS A 739 -18.05 40.47 22.37
C LYS A 739 -17.82 41.97 22.22
N THR A 740 -17.61 42.46 21.00
CA THR A 740 -17.21 43.86 20.74
C THR A 740 -18.32 44.75 20.20
N MET A 741 -19.44 44.18 19.72
CA MET A 741 -20.61 44.94 19.27
C MET A 741 -21.61 45.23 20.41
N PRO A 742 -21.73 46.47 20.93
CA PRO A 742 -22.79 46.79 21.88
C PRO A 742 -24.17 46.72 21.22
N ALA A 743 -25.10 45.99 21.87
CA ALA A 743 -26.43 45.69 21.34
C ALA A 743 -27.28 46.92 20.95
N SER A 744 -26.97 48.10 21.52
CA SER A 744 -27.70 49.36 21.36
C SER A 744 -27.37 50.17 20.09
N LEU A 745 -26.47 49.70 19.22
CA LEU A 745 -26.11 50.42 17.98
C LEU A 745 -27.28 50.47 16.97
N LYS A 746 -27.52 51.66 16.38
CA LYS A 746 -28.47 51.81 15.27
C LYS A 746 -27.96 51.05 14.02
N PRO A 747 -28.85 50.53 13.13
CA PRO A 747 -28.47 49.71 11.98
C PRO A 747 -27.36 50.30 11.10
N PHE A 748 -27.41 51.61 10.81
CA PHE A 748 -26.35 52.31 10.07
C PHE A 748 -24.95 52.13 10.67
N TYR A 749 -24.82 52.23 11.99
CA TYR A 749 -23.54 52.07 12.67
C TYR A 749 -23.13 50.60 12.83
N LYS A 750 -24.10 49.67 12.97
CA LYS A 750 -23.82 48.23 12.89
C LYS A 750 -23.20 47.88 11.53
N ASN A 751 -23.79 48.35 10.44
CA ASN A 751 -23.29 48.11 9.08
C ASN A 751 -21.89 48.73 8.87
N LYS A 752 -21.62 49.93 9.39
CA LYS A 752 -20.28 50.56 9.31
C LYS A 752 -19.21 49.84 10.14
N VAL A 753 -19.56 49.28 11.30
CA VAL A 753 -18.64 48.47 12.11
C VAL A 753 -18.32 47.15 11.40
N ASN A 754 -19.33 46.47 10.85
CA ASN A 754 -19.14 45.24 10.08
C ASN A 754 -18.30 45.46 8.81
N GLU A 755 -18.51 46.59 8.12
CA GLU A 755 -17.71 46.99 6.95
C GLU A 755 -16.25 47.31 7.30
N TYR A 756 -15.99 47.90 8.48
CA TYR A 756 -14.63 48.16 8.97
C TYR A 756 -13.85 46.87 9.26
N PHE A 757 -14.44 45.93 9.99
CA PHE A 757 -13.77 44.65 10.31
C PHE A 757 -13.52 43.78 9.07
N ASN A 758 -14.39 43.82 8.07
CA ASN A 758 -14.18 43.09 6.82
C ASN A 758 -13.09 43.70 5.92
N ASN A 759 -12.93 45.02 5.91
CA ASN A 759 -11.86 45.68 5.14
C ASN A 759 -10.44 45.45 5.71
N PHE A 760 -10.32 44.96 6.94
CA PHE A 760 -9.05 44.50 7.53
C PHE A 760 -8.66 43.07 7.12
N ASN A 761 -9.55 42.32 6.46
CA ASN A 761 -9.37 40.90 6.08
C ASN A 761 -9.11 40.70 4.57
N LYS A 762 -8.41 41.65 3.92
CA LYS A 762 -8.08 41.57 2.49
C LYS A 762 -6.58 41.45 2.26
#